data_AF-A0A1I6KJB0-F1
#
_entry.id   AF-A0A1I6KJB0-F1
#
_cell.length_a   1.000
_cell.length_b   1.000
_cell.length_c   1.000
_cell.angle_alpha   90.00
_cell.angle_beta   90.00
_cell.angle_gamma   90.00
#
_symmetry.space_group_name_H-M   'P 1'
#
loop_
_entity.id
_entity.type
_entity.pdbx_description
1 polymer ?
#
loop_
_entity_poly.entity_id
_entity_poly.type
_entity_poly.pdbx_seq_one_letter_code
_entity_poly.pdbx_strand_id
1 'polypeptide(L)'
;MTSPQYSVGVTDVEIDDQFWSPWVTRNREVTIEYQYDQLEESGSLENFRRARDGKEGGFQGMWFQDSDAYKWLEAASYELAKADDPDLRERVDEVIDLVAGAQEASGYVNTYFQLVEPELKWTNLNIMHELYCAGHLIEAAVAHYDATGEESLLDVAVDFADHVDDVFGDEIDGVPGHEGIELALVKLYHVTGEERYLDLARYFVDLRGHDDRLEWELTNPDEIGGHSWDDGALIPTDDGGSLFLGDEGEYVGTYAQAHAPVREQDTVEGHSVRAMYLYAGVTDLVAETGDEELFEAIERLWANMTTKRLYVTGGIGPEREHEGFTGDYDLRNEDAYAETCAAIGSIFWNQRLLELTGEAKYADLIERTLYNGFLAGVSMDGTRFFYENPLASSGDHHRKGWFTCACCPPNAARLFASLGQYVYSTNRGALTVQQYVGSTVETTVDGTAVELTQSSELPWVGEVTLTVESEGAVPVRLRVPSWATDVAVSVEGEEIDHGGGDGYVELEGEWDGDRIHVTFEQTAELVRAHPAVEADAGRVAVERGPLVYCAEAVDNDRPLHQYAVRTDGDVDADHREDLLEGVTVLETDASVPNLDGWDGSLYRPDDEVGTESARLTMVPYYAWDNRDPGEMQVWPRAE
;
A
#
# COMPACT_ATOMS: atom_id res chain seq x y z
N MET A 1 -28.40 -1.40 8.10
CA MET A 1 -27.30 -2.30 7.75
C MET A 1 -26.17 -1.36 7.44
N THR A 2 -25.14 -1.41 8.27
CA THR A 2 -23.85 -0.77 8.00
C THR A 2 -23.37 -1.21 6.62
N SER A 3 -22.83 -0.28 5.84
CA SER A 3 -22.29 -0.62 4.53
C SER A 3 -20.95 -1.33 4.76
N PRO A 4 -20.70 -2.49 4.15
CA PRO A 4 -19.39 -3.14 4.26
C PRO A 4 -18.33 -2.21 3.68
N GLN A 5 -17.11 -2.23 4.26
CA GLN A 5 -16.00 -1.41 3.79
C GLN A 5 -15.62 -1.69 2.32
N TYR A 6 -15.81 -2.92 1.87
CA TYR A 6 -15.63 -3.35 0.49
C TYR A 6 -16.98 -3.85 -0.03
N SER A 7 -17.38 -3.41 -1.22
CA SER A 7 -18.64 -3.83 -1.84
C SER A 7 -18.58 -5.23 -2.47
N VAL A 8 -17.38 -5.84 -2.53
CA VAL A 8 -17.11 -7.18 -3.03
C VAL A 8 -16.24 -7.94 -2.01
N GLY A 9 -16.61 -9.19 -1.72
CA GLY A 9 -15.91 -10.06 -0.79
C GLY A 9 -14.64 -10.68 -1.38
N VAL A 10 -13.74 -11.15 -0.51
CA VAL A 10 -12.47 -11.79 -0.93
C VAL A 10 -12.70 -13.07 -1.74
N THR A 11 -13.79 -13.79 -1.47
CA THR A 11 -14.16 -15.05 -2.15
C THR A 11 -14.97 -14.84 -3.42
N ASP A 12 -15.48 -13.63 -3.65
CA ASP A 12 -16.36 -13.34 -4.79
C ASP A 12 -15.57 -13.33 -6.10
N VAL A 13 -14.24 -13.20 -6.04
CA VAL A 13 -13.36 -13.00 -7.19
C VAL A 13 -12.26 -14.05 -7.26
N GLU A 14 -12.21 -14.78 -8.37
CA GLU A 14 -11.11 -15.69 -8.70
C GLU A 14 -10.24 -15.05 -9.79
N ILE A 15 -8.95 -14.82 -9.51
CA ILE A 15 -7.99 -14.24 -10.46
C ILE A 15 -7.35 -15.34 -11.31
N ASP A 16 -7.52 -15.26 -12.62
CA ASP A 16 -6.95 -16.17 -13.62
C ASP A 16 -6.47 -15.37 -14.85
N ASP A 17 -5.21 -14.95 -14.82
CA ASP A 17 -4.54 -14.30 -15.93
C ASP A 17 -3.03 -14.60 -15.98
N GLN A 18 -2.35 -14.06 -16.99
CA GLN A 18 -0.93 -14.31 -17.19
C GLN A 18 -0.03 -13.48 -16.26
N PHE A 19 -0.53 -12.39 -15.67
CA PHE A 19 0.28 -11.42 -14.95
C PHE A 19 0.14 -11.56 -13.43
N TRP A 20 -1.09 -11.47 -12.90
CA TRP A 20 -1.41 -11.49 -11.48
C TRP A 20 -1.52 -12.91 -10.90
N SER A 21 -1.96 -13.91 -11.66
CA SER A 21 -2.06 -15.28 -11.11
C SER A 21 -0.72 -15.84 -10.60
N PRO A 22 0.43 -15.62 -11.27
CA PRO A 22 1.73 -15.98 -10.70
C PRO A 22 2.01 -15.32 -9.34
N TRP A 23 1.66 -14.04 -9.17
CA TRP A 23 1.88 -13.32 -7.90
C TRP A 23 1.00 -13.85 -6.77
N VAL A 24 -0.31 -14.02 -7.02
CA VAL A 24 -1.25 -14.52 -6.01
C VAL A 24 -0.95 -15.97 -5.64
N THR A 25 -0.63 -16.81 -6.63
CA THR A 25 -0.23 -18.21 -6.39
C THR A 25 1.05 -18.28 -5.57
N ARG A 26 2.06 -17.47 -5.91
CA ARG A 26 3.31 -17.41 -5.16
C ARG A 26 3.11 -16.89 -3.73
N ASN A 27 2.23 -15.92 -3.55
CA ASN A 27 1.88 -15.43 -2.22
C ASN A 27 1.37 -16.58 -1.34
N ARG A 28 0.41 -17.34 -1.87
CA ARG A 28 -0.19 -18.49 -1.20
C ARG A 28 0.78 -19.64 -0.94
N GLU A 29 1.54 -20.04 -1.96
CA GLU A 29 2.35 -21.27 -1.91
C GLU A 29 3.76 -21.07 -1.33
N VAL A 30 4.28 -19.83 -1.33
CA VAL A 30 5.67 -19.53 -0.96
C VAL A 30 5.74 -18.45 0.11
N THR A 31 5.13 -17.29 -0.14
CA THR A 31 5.34 -16.11 0.72
C THR A 31 4.74 -16.30 2.11
N ILE A 32 3.51 -16.78 2.22
CA ILE A 32 2.83 -16.98 3.53
C ILE A 32 3.57 -18.03 4.37
N GLU A 33 4.06 -19.11 3.76
CA GLU A 33 4.86 -20.13 4.45
C GLU A 33 6.20 -19.56 4.90
N TYR A 34 6.91 -18.85 4.02
CA TYR A 34 8.17 -18.19 4.36
C TYR A 34 8.00 -17.21 5.53
N GLN A 35 6.90 -16.46 5.55
CA GLN A 35 6.59 -15.53 6.63
C GLN A 35 6.32 -16.24 7.95
N TYR A 36 5.58 -17.36 7.94
CA TYR A 36 5.37 -18.16 9.16
C TYR A 36 6.71 -18.60 9.77
N ASP A 37 7.63 -19.11 8.94
CA ASP A 37 8.99 -19.46 9.38
C ASP A 37 9.74 -18.25 9.96
N GLN A 38 9.58 -17.06 9.37
CA GLN A 38 10.19 -15.84 9.91
C GLN A 38 9.54 -15.37 11.23
N LEU A 39 8.24 -15.58 11.45
CA LEU A 39 7.59 -15.27 12.73
C LEU A 39 8.13 -16.16 13.86
N GLU A 40 8.49 -17.40 13.56
CA GLU A 40 9.21 -18.29 14.48
C GLU A 40 10.66 -17.82 14.69
N GLU A 41 11.42 -17.57 13.61
CA GLU A 41 12.84 -17.21 13.69
C GLU A 41 13.09 -15.85 14.35
N SER A 42 12.21 -14.87 14.13
CA SER A 42 12.28 -13.53 14.73
C SER A 42 11.91 -13.51 16.21
N GLY A 43 11.23 -14.56 16.70
CA GLY A 43 10.73 -14.64 18.07
C GLY A 43 9.34 -14.03 18.28
N SER A 44 8.65 -13.60 17.22
CA SER A 44 7.27 -13.07 17.31
C SER A 44 6.34 -14.08 17.99
N LEU A 45 6.32 -15.34 17.53
CA LEU A 45 5.48 -16.39 18.15
C LEU A 45 5.98 -16.84 19.53
N GLU A 46 7.30 -16.79 19.77
CA GLU A 46 7.87 -17.06 21.09
C GLU A 46 7.42 -16.04 22.13
N ASN A 47 7.27 -14.76 21.77
CA ASN A 47 6.74 -13.75 22.70
C ASN A 47 5.34 -14.11 23.20
N PHE A 48 4.43 -14.52 22.32
CA PHE A 48 3.08 -14.98 22.71
C PHE A 48 3.13 -16.23 23.59
N ARG A 49 3.98 -17.23 23.25
CA ARG A 49 4.17 -18.43 24.08
C ARG A 49 4.60 -18.08 25.50
N ARG A 50 5.51 -17.11 25.64
CA ARG A 50 6.01 -16.63 26.93
C ARG A 50 4.94 -15.89 27.73
N ALA A 51 4.19 -15.00 27.07
CA ALA A 51 3.10 -14.24 27.68
C ALA A 51 2.00 -15.17 28.20
N ARG A 52 1.52 -16.11 27.37
CA ARG A 52 0.59 -17.18 27.75
C ARG A 52 1.07 -17.99 28.95
N ASP A 53 2.35 -18.34 28.98
CA ASP A 53 2.94 -19.14 30.05
C ASP A 53 3.27 -18.34 31.33
N GLY A 54 2.90 -17.05 31.39
CA GLY A 54 3.12 -16.16 32.53
C GLY A 54 4.59 -15.95 32.85
N LYS A 55 5.44 -15.87 31.81
CA LYS A 55 6.87 -15.58 31.96
C LYS A 55 7.12 -14.08 32.09
N GLU A 56 8.32 -13.74 32.55
CA GLU A 56 8.84 -12.37 32.59
C GLU A 56 10.12 -12.28 31.74
N GLY A 57 10.32 -11.12 31.12
CA GLY A 57 11.45 -10.77 30.26
C GLY A 57 11.61 -11.67 29.03
N GLY A 58 12.76 -11.52 28.36
CA GLY A 58 13.12 -12.34 27.21
C GLY A 58 12.29 -12.10 25.94
N PHE A 59 11.66 -10.92 25.84
CA PHE A 59 11.02 -10.42 24.64
C PHE A 59 12.03 -10.30 23.48
N GLN A 60 11.58 -10.52 22.25
CA GLN A 60 12.38 -10.48 21.02
C GLN A 60 11.68 -9.66 19.93
N GLY A 61 12.44 -9.04 19.04
CA GLY A 61 11.89 -8.20 17.96
C GLY A 61 11.55 -6.78 18.41
N MET A 62 10.94 -5.98 17.55
CA MET A 62 10.56 -4.59 17.83
C MET A 62 9.42 -4.53 18.87
N TRP A 63 9.21 -3.42 19.56
CA TRP A 63 8.09 -3.30 20.53
C TRP A 63 6.69 -3.54 19.91
N PHE A 64 6.55 -3.40 18.59
CA PHE A 64 5.33 -3.74 17.83
C PHE A 64 5.35 -5.14 17.18
N GLN A 65 6.24 -6.05 17.61
CA GLN A 65 6.45 -7.38 17.00
C GLN A 65 5.18 -8.22 16.89
N ASP A 66 4.20 -7.99 17.77
CA ASP A 66 2.90 -8.66 17.76
C ASP A 66 2.14 -8.43 16.44
N SER A 67 2.27 -7.23 15.85
CA SER A 67 1.58 -6.87 14.62
C SER A 67 2.01 -7.69 13.41
N ASP A 68 3.21 -8.27 13.41
CA ASP A 68 3.68 -9.13 12.32
C ASP A 68 2.86 -10.42 12.28
N ALA A 69 2.55 -11.00 13.44
CA ALA A 69 1.68 -12.18 13.54
C ALA A 69 0.24 -11.86 13.14
N TYR A 70 -0.27 -10.69 13.52
CA TYR A 70 -1.63 -10.27 13.16
C TYR A 70 -1.79 -10.04 11.66
N LYS A 71 -0.86 -9.35 10.99
CA LYS A 71 -0.89 -9.16 9.53
C LYS A 71 -0.76 -10.49 8.77
N TRP A 72 0.04 -11.43 9.30
CA TRP A 72 0.13 -12.78 8.74
C TRP A 72 -1.19 -13.53 8.91
N LEU A 73 -1.83 -13.47 10.09
CA LEU A 73 -3.14 -14.06 10.34
C LEU A 73 -4.22 -13.50 9.38
N GLU A 74 -4.20 -12.20 9.12
CA GLU A 74 -5.09 -11.55 8.15
C GLU A 74 -4.88 -12.15 6.75
N ALA A 75 -3.64 -12.19 6.26
CA ALA A 75 -3.31 -12.75 4.96
C ALA A 75 -3.69 -14.24 4.83
N ALA A 76 -3.33 -15.04 5.84
CA ALA A 76 -3.61 -16.47 5.89
C ALA A 76 -5.11 -16.75 5.93
N SER A 77 -5.89 -15.94 6.65
CA SER A 77 -7.34 -16.08 6.71
C SER A 77 -8.01 -15.80 5.37
N TYR A 78 -7.56 -14.77 4.64
CA TYR A 78 -8.03 -14.52 3.27
C TYR A 78 -7.75 -15.70 2.32
N GLU A 79 -6.59 -16.37 2.45
CA GLU A 79 -6.30 -17.56 1.65
C GLU A 79 -7.14 -18.78 2.06
N LEU A 80 -7.41 -18.97 3.36
CA LEU A 80 -8.33 -20.02 3.84
C LEU A 80 -9.76 -19.83 3.34
N ALA A 81 -10.20 -18.59 3.10
CA ALA A 81 -11.52 -18.31 2.53
C ALA A 81 -11.65 -18.86 1.09
N LYS A 82 -10.55 -18.86 0.33
CA LYS A 82 -10.54 -19.22 -1.10
C LYS A 82 -10.36 -20.70 -1.35
N ALA A 83 -9.72 -21.43 -0.44
CA ALA A 83 -9.42 -22.84 -0.65
C ALA A 83 -9.27 -23.62 0.65
N ASP A 84 -9.62 -24.92 0.59
CA ASP A 84 -9.37 -25.83 1.71
C ASP A 84 -7.88 -26.18 1.79
N ASP A 85 -7.22 -25.65 2.81
CA ASP A 85 -5.81 -25.90 3.12
C ASP A 85 -5.67 -26.32 4.59
N PRO A 86 -5.66 -27.64 4.88
CA PRO A 86 -5.57 -28.14 6.24
C PRO A 86 -4.27 -27.77 6.96
N ASP A 87 -3.15 -27.66 6.23
CA ASP A 87 -1.85 -27.36 6.81
C ASP A 87 -1.76 -25.86 7.16
N LEU A 88 -2.32 -24.97 6.33
CA LEU A 88 -2.45 -23.55 6.68
C LEU A 88 -3.43 -23.36 7.84
N ARG A 89 -4.55 -24.09 7.84
CA ARG A 89 -5.55 -24.03 8.93
C ARG A 89 -4.92 -24.41 10.28
N GLU A 90 -4.14 -25.49 10.34
CA GLU A 90 -3.45 -25.89 11.58
C GLU A 90 -2.51 -24.79 12.11
N ARG A 91 -1.78 -24.09 11.21
CA ARG A 91 -0.91 -22.96 11.61
C ARG A 91 -1.72 -21.75 12.07
N VAL A 92 -2.80 -21.40 11.38
CA VAL A 92 -3.70 -20.31 11.79
C VAL A 92 -4.28 -20.59 13.17
N ASP A 93 -4.80 -21.80 13.39
CA ASP A 93 -5.33 -22.23 14.68
C ASP A 93 -4.26 -22.17 15.78
N GLU A 94 -3.02 -22.61 15.49
CA GLU A 94 -1.90 -22.49 16.44
C GLU A 94 -1.66 -21.03 16.84
N VAL A 95 -1.56 -20.11 15.88
CA VAL A 95 -1.28 -18.70 16.18
C VAL A 95 -2.45 -18.06 16.92
N ILE A 96 -3.70 -18.34 16.56
CA ILE A 96 -4.89 -17.87 17.30
C ILE A 96 -4.86 -18.38 18.75
N ASP A 97 -4.57 -19.66 18.97
CA ASP A 97 -4.44 -20.25 20.31
C ASP A 97 -3.33 -19.58 21.14
N LEU A 98 -2.23 -19.16 20.51
CA LEU A 98 -1.16 -18.41 21.17
C LEU A 98 -1.61 -17.01 21.58
N VAL A 99 -2.26 -16.27 20.68
CA VAL A 99 -2.76 -14.92 20.93
C VAL A 99 -3.85 -14.94 22.02
N ALA A 100 -4.86 -15.79 21.85
CA ALA A 100 -5.94 -15.97 22.83
C ALA A 100 -5.41 -16.42 24.19
N GLY A 101 -4.43 -17.32 24.21
CA GLY A 101 -3.79 -17.77 25.44
C GLY A 101 -2.96 -16.70 26.15
N ALA A 102 -2.43 -15.72 25.41
CA ALA A 102 -1.67 -14.59 25.95
C ALA A 102 -2.56 -13.47 26.50
N GLN A 103 -3.83 -13.38 26.09
CA GLN A 103 -4.74 -12.32 26.52
C GLN A 103 -4.98 -12.35 28.03
N GLU A 104 -4.90 -11.18 28.66
CA GLU A 104 -5.20 -11.04 30.08
C GLU A 104 -6.70 -11.06 30.35
N ALA A 105 -7.08 -11.33 31.60
CA ALA A 105 -8.48 -11.32 32.02
C ALA A 105 -9.19 -9.96 31.88
N SER A 106 -8.45 -8.87 31.67
CA SER A 106 -9.03 -7.55 31.37
C SER A 106 -9.37 -7.38 29.89
N GLY A 107 -8.92 -8.27 29.01
CA GLY A 107 -8.96 -8.13 27.55
C GLY A 107 -7.65 -7.63 26.93
N TYR A 108 -6.72 -7.11 27.73
CA TYR A 108 -5.44 -6.59 27.24
C TYR A 108 -4.53 -7.68 26.64
N VAL A 109 -3.95 -7.41 25.47
CA VAL A 109 -2.87 -8.22 24.87
C VAL A 109 -1.82 -7.35 24.18
N ASN A 110 -0.59 -7.39 24.70
CA ASN A 110 0.60 -6.83 24.07
C ASN A 110 1.83 -7.46 24.74
N THR A 111 2.55 -8.29 24.01
CA THR A 111 3.55 -9.16 24.62
C THR A 111 4.75 -8.38 25.16
N TYR A 112 5.07 -7.21 24.61
CA TYR A 112 6.14 -6.36 25.16
C TYR A 112 5.80 -5.92 26.58
N PHE A 113 4.67 -5.25 26.78
CA PHE A 113 4.30 -4.75 28.11
C PHE A 113 4.03 -5.89 29.07
N GLN A 114 3.40 -6.98 28.63
CA GLN A 114 3.16 -8.15 29.48
C GLN A 114 4.45 -8.78 30.01
N LEU A 115 5.50 -8.85 29.18
CA LEU A 115 6.75 -9.51 29.53
C LEU A 115 7.77 -8.58 30.18
N VAL A 116 7.82 -7.32 29.77
CA VAL A 116 8.96 -6.42 30.08
C VAL A 116 8.56 -5.37 31.10
N GLU A 117 7.45 -4.66 30.90
CA GLU A 117 7.05 -3.51 31.70
C GLU A 117 5.52 -3.49 32.00
N PRO A 118 4.98 -4.49 32.71
CA PRO A 118 3.52 -4.68 32.83
C PRO A 118 2.80 -3.56 33.60
N GLU A 119 3.52 -2.81 34.42
CA GLU A 119 2.98 -1.68 35.19
C GLU A 119 2.97 -0.36 34.39
N LEU A 120 3.51 -0.35 33.16
CA LEU A 120 3.66 0.85 32.32
C LEU A 120 2.79 0.82 31.05
N LYS A 121 1.78 -0.06 30.99
CA LYS A 121 0.79 -0.09 29.90
C LYS A 121 0.14 1.28 29.70
N TRP A 122 -0.06 1.67 28.44
CA TRP A 122 -0.68 2.93 28.04
C TRP A 122 0.05 4.21 28.50
N THR A 123 1.30 4.09 28.96
CA THR A 123 2.07 5.26 29.40
C THR A 123 2.86 5.91 28.26
N ASN A 124 3.10 5.19 27.15
CA ASN A 124 3.87 5.68 26.00
C ASN A 124 3.08 5.45 24.70
N LEU A 125 2.04 6.25 24.49
CA LEU A 125 1.21 6.17 23.29
C LEU A 125 1.97 6.60 22.04
N ASN A 126 3.02 7.41 22.22
CA ASN A 126 3.77 7.99 21.13
C ASN A 126 4.53 6.93 20.30
N ILE A 127 5.30 6.07 20.97
CA ILE A 127 6.21 5.15 20.27
C ILE A 127 5.92 3.69 20.57
N MET A 128 5.24 3.30 21.63
CA MET A 128 5.18 1.87 21.99
C MET A 128 4.07 1.05 21.30
N HIS A 129 3.28 1.67 20.40
CA HIS A 129 2.41 1.01 19.42
C HIS A 129 1.37 0.03 20.01
N GLU A 130 0.95 0.19 21.28
CA GLU A 130 -0.08 -0.68 21.88
C GLU A 130 -1.40 -0.64 21.10
N LEU A 131 -1.89 0.56 20.79
CA LEU A 131 -3.12 0.76 19.99
C LEU A 131 -2.92 0.35 18.52
N TYR A 132 -1.72 0.51 17.96
CA TYR A 132 -1.41 0.03 16.60
C TYR A 132 -1.48 -1.50 16.51
N CYS A 133 -0.90 -2.20 17.48
CA CYS A 133 -1.01 -3.65 17.59
C CYS A 133 -2.47 -4.07 17.81
N ALA A 134 -3.24 -3.34 18.62
CA ALA A 134 -4.67 -3.57 18.79
C ALA A 134 -5.43 -3.45 17.46
N GLY A 135 -5.16 -2.39 16.68
CA GLY A 135 -5.75 -2.19 15.35
C GLY A 135 -5.48 -3.37 14.41
N HIS A 136 -4.23 -3.83 14.34
CA HIS A 136 -3.89 -4.99 13.49
C HIS A 136 -4.50 -6.30 13.97
N LEU A 137 -4.62 -6.52 15.29
CA LEU A 137 -5.35 -7.68 15.83
C LEU A 137 -6.81 -7.64 15.39
N ILE A 138 -7.45 -6.48 15.50
CA ILE A 138 -8.85 -6.29 15.09
C ILE A 138 -9.01 -6.56 13.58
N GLU A 139 -8.13 -6.02 12.72
CA GLU A 139 -8.18 -6.30 11.28
C GLU A 139 -8.05 -7.81 10.98
N ALA A 140 -7.11 -8.49 11.63
CA ALA A 140 -6.92 -9.93 11.47
C ALA A 140 -8.13 -10.75 11.95
N ALA A 141 -8.74 -10.33 13.05
CA ALA A 141 -9.91 -10.97 13.64
C ALA A 141 -11.15 -10.86 12.75
N VAL A 142 -11.39 -9.66 12.21
CA VAL A 142 -12.48 -9.41 11.24
C VAL A 142 -12.26 -10.25 9.99
N ALA A 143 -11.05 -10.25 9.42
CA ALA A 143 -10.71 -11.06 8.26
C ALA A 143 -10.91 -12.56 8.50
N HIS A 144 -10.50 -13.05 9.68
CA HIS A 144 -10.69 -14.45 10.05
C HIS A 144 -12.16 -14.81 10.18
N TYR A 145 -12.94 -13.99 10.87
CA TYR A 145 -14.38 -14.19 11.02
C TYR A 145 -15.10 -14.21 9.67
N ASP A 146 -14.80 -13.26 8.78
CA ASP A 146 -15.41 -13.21 7.44
C ASP A 146 -15.00 -14.42 6.60
N ALA A 147 -13.77 -14.93 6.77
CA ALA A 147 -13.25 -16.08 6.03
C ALA A 147 -13.82 -17.43 6.49
N THR A 148 -13.98 -17.63 7.81
CA THR A 148 -14.25 -18.96 8.39
C THR A 148 -15.59 -19.05 9.11
N GLY A 149 -16.16 -17.90 9.51
CA GLY A 149 -17.29 -17.79 10.43
C GLY A 149 -16.93 -18.14 11.89
N GLU A 150 -15.64 -18.32 12.21
CA GLU A 150 -15.19 -18.65 13.56
C GLU A 150 -14.94 -17.40 14.40
N GLU A 151 -15.46 -17.41 15.63
CA GLU A 151 -15.37 -16.27 16.57
C GLU A 151 -14.10 -16.31 17.42
N SER A 152 -13.25 -17.34 17.28
CA SER A 152 -12.10 -17.61 18.15
C SER A 152 -11.12 -16.43 18.28
N LEU A 153 -10.81 -15.76 17.17
CA LEU A 153 -9.99 -14.54 17.15
C LEU A 153 -10.83 -13.27 17.32
N LEU A 154 -12.09 -13.27 16.87
CA LEU A 154 -13.02 -12.14 17.01
C LEU A 154 -13.31 -11.84 18.48
N ASP A 155 -13.55 -12.85 19.30
CA ASP A 155 -13.77 -12.72 20.74
C ASP A 155 -12.57 -12.04 21.42
N VAL A 156 -11.34 -12.42 21.04
CA VAL A 156 -10.11 -11.80 21.56
C VAL A 156 -10.04 -10.32 21.17
N ALA A 157 -10.32 -9.99 19.91
CA ALA A 157 -10.32 -8.62 19.44
C ALA A 157 -11.41 -7.76 20.10
N VAL A 158 -12.60 -8.31 20.32
CA VAL A 158 -13.71 -7.66 21.03
C VAL A 158 -13.32 -7.38 22.48
N ASP A 159 -12.78 -8.37 23.19
CA ASP A 159 -12.33 -8.19 24.58
C ASP A 159 -11.23 -7.13 24.68
N PHE A 160 -10.33 -7.06 23.69
CA PHE A 160 -9.29 -6.01 23.68
C PHE A 160 -9.85 -4.64 23.33
N ALA A 161 -10.78 -4.54 22.38
CA ALA A 161 -11.45 -3.29 22.03
C ALA A 161 -12.29 -2.76 23.21
N ASP A 162 -12.98 -3.62 23.94
CA ASP A 162 -13.71 -3.27 25.17
C ASP A 162 -12.75 -2.77 26.26
N HIS A 163 -11.59 -3.42 26.42
CA HIS A 163 -10.52 -2.92 27.31
C HIS A 163 -10.04 -1.52 26.91
N VAL A 164 -9.87 -1.24 25.62
CA VAL A 164 -9.46 0.09 25.13
C VAL A 164 -10.57 1.11 25.39
N ASP A 165 -11.83 0.79 25.10
CA ASP A 165 -13.00 1.65 25.36
C ASP A 165 -13.14 2.01 26.85
N ASP A 166 -12.88 1.06 27.75
CA ASP A 166 -12.91 1.29 29.20
C ASP A 166 -11.78 2.23 29.70
N VAL A 167 -10.66 2.32 28.96
CA VAL A 167 -9.47 3.09 29.37
C VAL A 167 -9.43 4.48 28.75
N PHE A 168 -9.77 4.61 27.47
CA PHE A 168 -9.57 5.84 26.71
C PHE A 168 -10.81 6.75 26.74
N GLY A 169 -10.60 8.04 26.99
CA GLY A 169 -11.64 9.07 27.09
C GLY A 169 -12.20 9.30 28.50
N ASP A 170 -11.97 8.38 29.44
CA ASP A 170 -12.30 8.52 30.86
C ASP A 170 -11.05 8.49 31.76
N GLU A 171 -10.19 7.47 31.64
CA GLU A 171 -8.96 7.34 32.45
C GLU A 171 -7.74 7.97 31.77
N ILE A 172 -7.62 7.78 30.46
CA ILE A 172 -6.52 8.28 29.63
C ILE A 172 -7.08 9.10 28.47
N ASP A 173 -6.70 10.39 28.42
CA ASP A 173 -6.88 11.24 27.26
C ASP A 173 -5.61 11.16 26.39
N GLY A 174 -5.75 10.69 25.15
CA GLY A 174 -4.63 10.55 24.23
C GLY A 174 -4.98 9.75 22.98
N VAL A 175 -4.16 9.96 21.94
CA VAL A 175 -4.23 9.27 20.66
C VAL A 175 -2.95 8.47 20.41
N PRO A 176 -2.97 7.43 19.55
CA PRO A 176 -1.75 6.72 19.24
C PRO A 176 -0.79 7.59 18.42
N GLY A 177 0.51 7.50 18.70
CA GLY A 177 1.53 8.10 17.86
C GLY A 177 1.74 7.37 16.53
N HIS A 178 1.18 6.16 16.36
CA HIS A 178 1.01 5.52 15.05
C HIS A 178 -0.44 5.06 14.88
N GLU A 179 -1.11 5.62 13.88
CA GLU A 179 -2.49 5.37 13.50
C GLU A 179 -2.68 3.96 12.95
N GLY A 180 -3.92 3.48 12.99
CA GLY A 180 -4.29 2.14 12.55
C GLY A 180 -5.42 1.53 13.36
N ILE A 181 -5.64 2.02 14.59
CA ILE A 181 -6.79 1.58 15.39
C ILE A 181 -8.10 2.17 14.88
N GLU A 182 -8.05 3.39 14.33
CA GLU A 182 -9.21 4.15 13.87
C GLU A 182 -9.96 3.40 12.75
N LEU A 183 -9.23 2.96 11.72
CA LEU A 183 -9.79 2.16 10.61
C LEU A 183 -10.25 0.76 11.06
N ALA A 184 -9.55 0.17 12.04
CA ALA A 184 -9.85 -1.16 12.53
C ALA A 184 -11.12 -1.19 13.39
N LEU A 185 -11.34 -0.17 14.21
CA LEU A 185 -12.55 -0.04 15.04
C LEU A 185 -13.81 0.13 14.18
N VAL A 186 -13.74 0.83 13.04
CA VAL A 186 -14.88 0.91 12.11
C VAL A 186 -15.17 -0.47 11.50
N LYS A 187 -14.14 -1.24 11.11
CA LYS A 187 -14.32 -2.64 10.66
C LYS A 187 -14.97 -3.50 11.76
N LEU A 188 -14.54 -3.37 13.01
CA LEU A 188 -15.11 -4.11 14.13
C LEU A 188 -16.58 -3.74 14.37
N TYR A 189 -16.92 -2.46 14.28
CA TYR A 189 -18.30 -1.98 14.33
C TYR A 189 -19.15 -2.62 13.23
N HIS A 190 -18.64 -2.77 12.00
CA HIS A 190 -19.39 -3.39 10.90
C HIS A 190 -19.81 -4.83 11.19
N VAL A 191 -18.92 -5.65 11.77
CA VAL A 191 -19.20 -7.07 12.05
C VAL A 191 -19.96 -7.29 13.36
N THR A 192 -19.78 -6.43 14.37
CA THR A 192 -20.42 -6.57 15.69
C THR A 192 -21.73 -5.79 15.82
N GLY A 193 -21.87 -4.67 15.10
CA GLY A 193 -22.95 -3.69 15.29
C GLY A 193 -22.85 -2.89 16.60
N GLU A 194 -21.72 -2.93 17.30
CA GLU A 194 -21.51 -2.23 18.57
C GLU A 194 -21.09 -0.77 18.33
N GLU A 195 -22.00 0.17 18.59
CA GLU A 195 -21.81 1.61 18.34
C GLU A 195 -20.62 2.21 19.12
N ARG A 196 -20.25 1.63 20.28
CA ARG A 196 -19.08 2.10 21.06
C ARG A 196 -17.79 2.09 20.25
N TYR A 197 -17.59 1.12 19.36
CA TYR A 197 -16.36 1.06 18.55
C TYR A 197 -16.31 2.17 17.51
N LEU A 198 -17.46 2.55 16.92
CA LEU A 198 -17.53 3.70 16.02
C LEU A 198 -17.30 5.01 16.77
N ASP A 199 -17.88 5.16 17.96
CA ASP A 199 -17.67 6.32 18.82
C ASP A 199 -16.21 6.44 19.27
N LEU A 200 -15.55 5.33 19.58
CA LEU A 200 -14.14 5.28 19.95
C LEU A 200 -13.21 5.63 18.77
N ALA A 201 -13.51 5.13 17.56
CA ALA A 201 -12.80 5.53 16.35
C ALA A 201 -12.90 7.04 16.12
N ARG A 202 -14.12 7.59 16.28
CA ARG A 202 -14.37 9.03 16.20
C ARG A 202 -13.61 9.79 17.27
N TYR A 203 -13.58 9.31 18.51
CA TYR A 203 -12.82 9.93 19.61
C TYR A 203 -11.35 10.10 19.24
N PHE A 204 -10.68 9.06 18.74
CA PHE A 204 -9.27 9.15 18.35
C PHE A 204 -9.03 10.15 17.21
N VAL A 205 -9.91 10.19 16.21
CA VAL A 205 -9.81 11.15 15.10
C VAL A 205 -10.08 12.58 15.56
N ASP A 206 -11.12 12.80 16.37
CA ASP A 206 -11.52 14.12 16.82
C ASP A 206 -10.57 14.68 17.89
N LEU A 207 -9.89 13.84 18.68
CA LEU A 207 -8.92 14.29 19.69
C LEU A 207 -7.55 14.64 19.09
N ARG A 208 -7.15 13.98 18.00
CA ARG A 208 -5.81 14.15 17.39
C ARG A 208 -5.55 15.61 17.02
N GLY A 209 -4.45 16.16 17.53
CA GLY A 209 -4.07 17.56 17.32
C GLY A 209 -4.78 18.57 18.23
N HIS A 210 -5.58 18.09 19.19
CA HIS A 210 -6.12 18.90 20.29
C HIS A 210 -5.54 18.54 21.66
N ASP A 211 -5.02 17.32 21.84
CA ASP A 211 -4.39 16.89 23.08
C ASP A 211 -2.91 17.30 23.17
N ASP A 212 -2.39 17.32 24.40
CA ASP A 212 -0.97 17.54 24.70
C ASP A 212 -0.29 16.24 25.17
N ARG A 213 -0.92 15.07 24.99
CA ARG A 213 -0.43 13.81 25.55
C ARG A 213 0.90 13.39 24.93
N LEU A 214 1.01 13.45 23.61
CA LEU A 214 2.24 13.09 22.90
C LEU A 214 3.40 14.05 23.25
N GLU A 215 3.12 15.35 23.41
CA GLU A 215 4.09 16.34 23.87
C GLU A 215 4.50 16.09 25.34
N TRP A 216 3.53 15.76 26.20
CA TRP A 216 3.76 15.44 27.59
C TRP A 216 4.70 14.25 27.76
N GLU A 217 4.51 13.18 26.99
CA GLU A 217 5.37 11.98 27.04
C GLU A 217 6.84 12.31 26.77
N LEU A 218 7.14 13.21 25.82
CA LEU A 218 8.52 13.65 25.50
C LEU A 218 9.20 14.40 26.65
N THR A 219 8.41 15.08 27.49
CA THR A 219 8.94 15.86 28.62
C THR A 219 8.93 15.08 29.94
N ASN A 220 8.34 13.88 29.97
CA ASN A 220 8.26 13.01 31.14
C ASN A 220 8.79 11.58 30.85
N PRO A 221 10.00 11.43 30.26
CA PRO A 221 10.51 10.12 29.82
C PRO A 221 10.75 9.13 30.98
N ASP A 222 10.91 9.64 32.22
CA ASP A 222 11.06 8.81 33.42
C ASP A 222 9.72 8.20 33.90
N GLU A 223 8.58 8.61 33.33
CA GLU A 223 7.23 8.19 33.72
C GLU A 223 6.55 7.25 32.70
N ILE A 224 7.25 6.90 31.61
CA ILE A 224 6.68 6.15 30.48
C ILE A 224 7.48 4.87 30.17
N GLY A 225 6.81 3.85 29.64
CA GLY A 225 7.44 2.59 29.22
C GLY A 225 8.34 2.72 27.98
N GLY A 226 9.12 1.67 27.69
CA GLY A 226 10.07 1.60 26.59
C GLY A 226 11.53 1.74 27.01
N HIS A 227 11.87 1.67 28.30
CA HIS A 227 13.23 1.96 28.79
C HIS A 227 14.29 1.00 28.23
N SER A 228 13.90 -0.23 27.85
CA SER A 228 14.80 -1.21 27.25
C SER A 228 15.18 -0.92 25.79
N TRP A 229 14.51 0.04 25.16
CA TRP A 229 14.64 0.40 23.74
C TRP A 229 15.30 1.78 23.53
N ASP A 230 15.96 2.30 24.56
CA ASP A 230 16.62 3.62 24.57
C ASP A 230 17.89 3.65 23.70
N ASP A 231 17.70 3.67 22.37
CA ASP A 231 18.72 3.95 21.35
C ASP A 231 18.63 5.42 20.85
N GLY A 232 18.03 6.33 21.63
CA GLY A 232 17.95 7.77 21.31
C GLY A 232 16.79 8.21 20.39
N ALA A 233 15.95 7.27 19.93
CA ALA A 233 14.73 7.59 19.18
C ALA A 233 13.55 8.04 20.09
N LEU A 234 13.56 7.59 21.35
CA LEU A 234 12.52 7.82 22.36
C LEU A 234 12.84 9.01 23.28
N ILE A 235 14.08 9.07 23.75
CA ILE A 235 14.60 10.09 24.66
C ILE A 235 15.67 10.85 23.87
N PRO A 236 15.54 12.17 23.68
CA PRO A 236 16.58 12.96 23.02
C PRO A 236 17.91 12.68 23.71
N THR A 237 18.86 12.07 23.01
CA THR A 237 20.25 12.08 23.49
C THR A 237 20.73 13.53 23.44
N ASP A 238 21.68 13.91 24.31
CA ASP A 238 22.27 15.27 24.30
C ASP A 238 22.79 15.71 22.90
N ASP A 239 22.94 14.76 21.96
CA ASP A 239 23.49 14.95 20.61
C ASP A 239 22.59 14.41 19.44
N GLY A 240 21.34 13.97 19.68
CA GLY A 240 20.48 13.32 18.68
C GLY A 240 19.08 13.93 18.53
N GLY A 241 18.60 14.06 17.28
CA GLY A 241 17.26 14.57 16.96
C GLY A 241 16.13 13.60 17.37
N SER A 242 14.93 14.13 17.58
CA SER A 242 13.72 13.35 17.87
C SER A 242 12.74 13.48 16.71
N LEU A 243 12.07 12.39 16.34
CA LEU A 243 11.06 12.36 15.27
C LEU A 243 9.86 13.30 15.55
N PHE A 244 9.70 13.75 16.80
CA PHE A 244 8.59 14.60 17.23
C PHE A 244 8.98 16.05 17.52
N LEU A 245 10.29 16.34 17.52
CA LEU A 245 10.82 17.66 17.85
C LEU A 245 11.42 18.33 16.61
N GLY A 246 11.26 19.64 16.52
CA GLY A 246 11.90 20.48 15.51
C GLY A 246 13.37 20.77 15.83
N ASP A 247 14.01 21.55 14.95
CA ASP A 247 15.42 21.94 15.07
C ASP A 247 15.74 22.70 16.37
N GLU A 248 14.77 23.40 16.97
CA GLU A 248 14.94 24.14 18.23
C GLU A 248 14.52 23.30 19.46
N GLY A 249 14.17 22.02 19.27
CA GLY A 249 13.73 21.10 20.31
C GLY A 249 12.27 21.29 20.74
N GLU A 250 11.49 22.05 19.98
CA GLU A 250 10.06 22.25 20.18
C GLU A 250 9.23 21.08 19.63
N TYR A 251 8.12 20.74 20.29
CA TYR A 251 7.20 19.74 19.74
C TYR A 251 6.53 20.25 18.46
N VAL A 252 6.63 19.47 17.38
CA VAL A 252 6.06 19.82 16.08
C VAL A 252 4.84 18.95 15.75
N GLY A 253 4.80 17.71 16.22
CA GLY A 253 3.65 16.80 16.06
C GLY A 253 3.35 16.32 14.64
N THR A 254 4.10 16.77 13.61
CA THR A 254 3.85 16.41 12.21
C THR A 254 4.06 14.93 11.92
N TYR A 255 5.05 14.30 12.54
CA TYR A 255 5.40 12.89 12.32
C TYR A 255 4.23 11.93 12.56
N ALA A 256 3.36 12.23 13.54
CA ALA A 256 2.14 11.49 13.88
C ALA A 256 0.86 12.25 13.53
N GLN A 257 0.92 13.17 12.56
CA GLN A 257 -0.24 13.95 12.08
C GLN A 257 -1.04 14.61 13.23
N ALA A 258 -0.36 15.01 14.31
CA ALA A 258 -0.93 15.59 15.52
C ALA A 258 -0.54 17.07 15.69
N HIS A 259 0.04 17.69 14.66
CA HIS A 259 0.40 19.11 14.64
C HIS A 259 -0.82 20.05 14.56
N ALA A 260 -1.94 19.53 14.06
CA ALA A 260 -3.21 20.23 13.95
C ALA A 260 -4.36 19.21 13.88
N PRO A 261 -5.58 19.59 14.26
CA PRO A 261 -6.77 18.77 14.06
C PRO A 261 -6.91 18.35 12.60
N VAL A 262 -7.36 17.13 12.33
CA VAL A 262 -7.48 16.60 10.94
C VAL A 262 -8.24 17.55 10.02
N ARG A 263 -9.31 18.18 10.54
CA ARG A 263 -10.13 19.17 9.82
C ARG A 263 -9.36 20.41 9.37
N GLU A 264 -8.30 20.77 10.09
CA GLU A 264 -7.49 21.97 9.89
C GLU A 264 -6.17 21.67 9.16
N GLN A 265 -5.84 20.42 8.86
CA GLN A 265 -4.61 20.08 8.14
C GLN A 265 -4.68 20.52 6.67
N ASP A 266 -3.72 21.31 6.23
CA ASP A 266 -3.66 21.86 4.87
C ASP A 266 -2.91 20.95 3.88
N THR A 267 -1.95 20.18 4.38
CA THR A 267 -1.01 19.36 3.61
C THR A 267 -0.77 18.01 4.30
N VAL A 268 -0.42 16.99 3.52
CA VAL A 268 -0.09 15.67 4.06
C VAL A 268 1.35 15.70 4.55
N GLU A 269 1.55 15.64 5.86
CA GLU A 269 2.85 15.78 6.52
C GLU A 269 3.27 14.52 7.29
N GLY A 270 4.55 14.44 7.64
CA GLY A 270 5.07 13.42 8.55
C GLY A 270 5.20 12.03 7.95
N HIS A 271 5.20 11.00 8.78
CA HIS A 271 5.42 9.63 8.36
C HIS A 271 4.34 9.13 7.40
N SER A 272 4.74 8.48 6.31
CA SER A 272 3.83 8.20 5.20
C SER A 272 2.76 7.16 5.55
N VAL A 273 3.14 6.04 6.18
CA VAL A 273 2.18 4.97 6.55
C VAL A 273 1.14 5.45 7.56
N ARG A 274 1.60 6.13 8.63
CA ARG A 274 0.77 6.80 9.64
C ARG A 274 -0.31 7.68 9.01
N ALA A 275 0.10 8.60 8.15
CA ALA A 275 -0.83 9.46 7.42
C ALA A 275 -1.86 8.67 6.60
N MET A 276 -1.41 7.64 5.85
CA MET A 276 -2.32 6.84 5.03
C MET A 276 -3.33 6.05 5.86
N TYR A 277 -2.91 5.48 7.01
CA TYR A 277 -3.79 4.74 7.90
C TYR A 277 -4.79 5.66 8.60
N LEU A 278 -4.34 6.84 9.04
CA LEU A 278 -5.23 7.88 9.56
C LEU A 278 -6.31 8.23 8.54
N TYR A 279 -5.92 8.60 7.32
CA TYR A 279 -6.89 9.08 6.32
C TYR A 279 -7.81 7.97 5.83
N ALA A 280 -7.35 6.72 5.81
CA ALA A 280 -8.21 5.56 5.61
C ALA A 280 -9.30 5.50 6.71
N GLY A 281 -8.93 5.55 8.00
CA GLY A 281 -9.89 5.53 9.10
C GLY A 281 -10.83 6.74 9.12
N VAL A 282 -10.34 7.93 8.78
CA VAL A 282 -11.19 9.13 8.65
C VAL A 282 -12.19 8.98 7.49
N THR A 283 -11.77 8.37 6.38
CA THR A 283 -12.68 8.12 5.24
C THR A 283 -13.76 7.12 5.61
N ASP A 284 -13.42 6.07 6.39
CA ASP A 284 -14.39 5.12 6.93
C ASP A 284 -15.42 5.84 7.84
N LEU A 285 -14.96 6.74 8.72
CA LEU A 285 -15.85 7.56 9.56
C LEU A 285 -16.77 8.48 8.72
N VAL A 286 -16.26 9.10 7.67
CA VAL A 286 -17.07 9.93 6.76
C VAL A 286 -18.16 9.10 6.11
N ALA A 287 -17.85 7.87 5.68
CA ALA A 287 -18.84 6.97 5.07
C ALA A 287 -19.98 6.60 6.05
N GLU A 288 -19.66 6.38 7.33
CA GLU A 288 -20.65 6.03 8.35
C GLU A 288 -21.45 7.23 8.89
N THR A 289 -20.80 8.38 9.03
CA THR A 289 -21.39 9.54 9.73
C THR A 289 -21.93 10.62 8.79
N GLY A 290 -21.46 10.68 7.55
CA GLY A 290 -21.73 11.77 6.62
C GLY A 290 -21.12 13.11 7.05
N ASP A 291 -20.01 13.11 7.81
CA ASP A 291 -19.31 14.33 8.23
C ASP A 291 -18.67 15.05 7.03
N GLU A 292 -19.37 16.09 6.54
CA GLU A 292 -18.96 16.89 5.38
C GLU A 292 -17.62 17.63 5.62
N GLU A 293 -17.32 18.03 6.87
CA GLU A 293 -16.10 18.79 7.18
C GLU A 293 -14.86 17.88 7.14
N LEU A 294 -14.98 16.65 7.65
CA LEU A 294 -13.94 15.64 7.48
C LEU A 294 -13.77 15.24 6.01
N PHE A 295 -14.85 15.15 5.23
CA PHE A 295 -14.75 14.87 3.80
C PHE A 295 -13.97 15.96 3.05
N GLU A 296 -14.28 17.24 3.30
CA GLU A 296 -13.55 18.37 2.71
C GLU A 296 -12.05 18.36 3.08
N ALA A 297 -11.72 17.94 4.31
CA ALA A 297 -10.33 17.78 4.74
C ALA A 297 -9.61 16.66 3.98
N ILE A 298 -10.24 15.50 3.86
CA ILE A 298 -9.68 14.35 3.17
C ILE A 298 -9.49 14.63 1.68
N GLU A 299 -10.44 15.29 1.00
CA GLU A 299 -10.27 15.70 -0.39
C GLU A 299 -9.10 16.68 -0.58
N ARG A 300 -8.96 17.65 0.34
CA ARG A 300 -7.86 18.63 0.32
C ARG A 300 -6.49 17.94 0.49
N LEU A 301 -6.39 17.02 1.45
CA LEU A 301 -5.17 16.27 1.72
C LEU A 301 -4.82 15.33 0.56
N TRP A 302 -5.81 14.63 -0.01
CA TRP A 302 -5.60 13.80 -1.19
C TRP A 302 -5.11 14.61 -2.39
N ALA A 303 -5.69 15.79 -2.63
CA ALA A 303 -5.25 16.69 -3.69
C ALA A 303 -3.81 17.19 -3.46
N ASN A 304 -3.42 17.51 -2.22
CA ASN A 304 -2.04 17.89 -1.91
C ASN A 304 -1.05 16.74 -2.21
N MET A 305 -1.33 15.53 -1.73
CA MET A 305 -0.48 14.36 -1.97
C MET A 305 -0.31 14.11 -3.46
N THR A 306 -1.40 13.95 -4.19
CA THR A 306 -1.39 13.50 -5.59
C THR A 306 -0.84 14.54 -6.58
N THR A 307 -0.94 15.83 -6.26
CA THR A 307 -0.50 16.89 -7.18
C THR A 307 0.90 17.42 -6.87
N LYS A 308 1.46 17.10 -5.71
CA LYS A 308 2.73 17.70 -5.24
C LYS A 308 3.70 16.76 -4.54
N ARG A 309 3.24 15.64 -3.97
CA ARG A 309 4.04 14.77 -3.08
C ARG A 309 3.92 13.28 -3.41
N LEU A 310 3.67 12.96 -4.68
CA LEU A 310 3.52 11.61 -5.21
C LEU A 310 4.57 11.35 -6.29
N TYR A 311 5.33 10.27 -6.16
CA TYR A 311 6.24 9.83 -7.21
C TYR A 311 5.48 9.30 -8.42
N VAL A 312 6.12 9.31 -9.60
CA VAL A 312 5.55 8.73 -10.82
C VAL A 312 5.16 7.26 -10.65
N THR A 313 5.82 6.51 -9.77
CA THR A 313 5.51 5.11 -9.45
C THR A 313 4.28 4.92 -8.55
N GLY A 314 3.66 6.01 -8.07
CA GLY A 314 2.64 5.95 -7.02
C GLY A 314 3.20 5.81 -5.61
N GLY A 315 4.54 5.80 -5.45
CA GLY A 315 5.21 5.83 -4.15
C GLY A 315 5.11 7.19 -3.46
N ILE A 316 5.20 7.20 -2.13
CA ILE A 316 5.11 8.40 -1.28
C ILE A 316 6.16 8.37 -0.17
N GLY A 317 6.60 9.55 0.27
CA GLY A 317 7.65 9.69 1.28
C GLY A 317 9.05 9.78 0.66
N PRO A 318 9.56 10.99 0.38
CA PRO A 318 10.88 11.19 -0.21
C PRO A 318 12.05 11.13 0.78
N GLU A 319 11.81 10.94 2.08
CA GLU A 319 12.84 11.06 3.12
C GLU A 319 12.96 9.83 4.01
N ARG A 320 14.21 9.39 4.24
CA ARG A 320 14.56 8.24 5.09
C ARG A 320 14.48 8.52 6.59
N GLU A 321 14.77 9.75 7.03
CA GLU A 321 14.83 10.10 8.46
C GLU A 321 13.47 9.95 9.15
N HIS A 322 12.41 10.45 8.52
CA HIS A 322 11.04 10.38 9.02
C HIS A 322 10.15 9.38 8.27
N GLU A 323 10.71 8.66 7.29
CA GLU A 323 9.97 7.69 6.45
C GLU A 323 8.73 8.35 5.79
N GLY A 324 8.88 9.63 5.46
CA GLY A 324 7.78 10.58 5.49
C GLY A 324 7.81 11.63 4.40
N PHE A 325 6.75 12.41 4.36
CA PHE A 325 6.58 13.57 3.49
C PHE A 325 7.50 14.73 3.91
N THR A 326 8.00 15.47 2.92
CA THR A 326 8.77 16.70 3.12
C THR A 326 8.04 17.91 2.53
N GLY A 327 8.69 18.75 1.73
CA GLY A 327 8.04 19.90 1.09
C GLY A 327 7.29 19.53 -0.19
N ASP A 328 6.36 20.40 -0.60
CA ASP A 328 5.72 20.30 -1.92
C ASP A 328 6.79 20.24 -3.04
N TYR A 329 6.67 19.26 -3.94
CA TYR A 329 7.56 19.01 -5.08
C TYR A 329 8.98 18.51 -4.75
N ASP A 330 9.27 18.18 -3.48
CA ASP A 330 10.51 17.49 -3.11
C ASP A 330 10.38 15.98 -3.37
N LEU A 331 10.83 15.54 -4.55
CA LEU A 331 10.73 14.14 -5.01
C LEU A 331 12.10 13.64 -5.48
N ARG A 332 13.06 13.55 -4.55
CA ARG A 332 14.41 13.04 -4.83
C ARG A 332 14.36 11.58 -5.28
N ASN A 333 15.09 11.20 -6.33
CA ASN A 333 15.00 9.86 -6.91
C ASN A 333 15.90 8.81 -6.25
N GLU A 334 17.13 9.18 -5.90
CA GLU A 334 18.14 8.25 -5.35
C GLU A 334 17.90 7.99 -3.86
N ASP A 335 17.54 9.04 -3.12
CA ASP A 335 17.23 8.98 -1.69
C ASP A 335 15.73 8.76 -1.40
N ALA A 336 14.93 8.38 -2.41
CA ALA A 336 13.50 8.17 -2.22
C ALA A 336 13.26 7.04 -1.21
N TYR A 337 12.49 7.33 -0.16
CA TYR A 337 12.09 6.28 0.77
C TYR A 337 11.00 5.41 0.13
N ALA A 338 9.90 6.03 -0.31
CA ALA A 338 8.84 5.39 -1.10
C ALA A 338 8.46 4.00 -0.55
N GLU A 339 8.13 3.95 0.73
CA GLU A 339 8.00 2.70 1.47
C GLU A 339 6.92 1.78 0.87
N THR A 340 7.19 0.47 0.82
CA THR A 340 6.20 -0.54 0.39
C THR A 340 4.92 -0.48 1.23
N CYS A 341 4.99 -0.31 2.56
CA CYS A 341 3.78 -0.13 3.38
C CYS A 341 3.03 1.16 3.07
N ALA A 342 3.73 2.23 2.67
CA ALA A 342 3.08 3.49 2.34
C ALA A 342 2.34 3.39 1.01
N ALA A 343 2.87 2.64 0.05
CA ALA A 343 2.15 2.24 -1.17
C ALA A 343 0.87 1.45 -0.83
N ILE A 344 0.95 0.46 0.07
CA ILE A 344 -0.22 -0.31 0.51
C ILE A 344 -1.24 0.57 1.24
N GLY A 345 -0.79 1.44 2.15
CA GLY A 345 -1.67 2.41 2.83
C GLY A 345 -2.37 3.35 1.85
N SER A 346 -1.66 3.82 0.81
CA SER A 346 -2.26 4.62 -0.26
C SER A 346 -3.36 3.83 -0.99
N ILE A 347 -3.14 2.56 -1.31
CA ILE A 347 -4.17 1.68 -1.91
C ILE A 347 -5.40 1.59 -0.99
N PHE A 348 -5.21 1.37 0.31
CA PHE A 348 -6.30 1.29 1.27
C PHE A 348 -7.11 2.58 1.37
N TRP A 349 -6.44 3.73 1.40
CA TRP A 349 -7.13 5.01 1.45
C TRP A 349 -7.90 5.30 0.16
N ASN A 350 -7.27 5.06 -1.00
CA ASN A 350 -7.93 5.26 -2.29
C ASN A 350 -9.10 4.30 -2.50
N GLN A 351 -9.04 3.07 -1.99
CA GLN A 351 -10.18 2.15 -2.07
C GLN A 351 -11.39 2.69 -1.30
N ARG A 352 -11.18 3.28 -0.11
CA ARG A 352 -12.28 3.86 0.67
C ARG A 352 -12.87 5.09 0.00
N LEU A 353 -12.01 5.93 -0.59
CA LEU A 353 -12.46 7.07 -1.41
C LEU A 353 -13.23 6.63 -2.66
N LEU A 354 -12.78 5.55 -3.30
CA LEU A 354 -13.50 4.92 -4.41
C LEU A 354 -14.86 4.36 -3.97
N GLU A 355 -14.94 3.71 -2.81
CA GLU A 355 -16.21 3.20 -2.30
C GLU A 355 -17.17 4.35 -1.92
N LEU A 356 -16.63 5.42 -1.35
CA LEU A 356 -17.41 6.60 -0.94
C LEU A 356 -17.91 7.44 -2.13
N THR A 357 -17.02 7.80 -3.07
CA THR A 357 -17.34 8.76 -4.15
C THR A 357 -17.40 8.11 -5.54
N GLY A 358 -16.65 7.01 -5.71
CA GLY A 358 -16.49 6.19 -6.91
C GLY A 358 -16.21 6.96 -8.17
N GLU A 359 -15.34 7.94 -8.00
CA GLU A 359 -14.61 8.60 -9.06
C GLU A 359 -13.43 7.74 -9.51
N ALA A 360 -13.22 7.65 -10.82
CA ALA A 360 -12.19 6.79 -11.43
C ALA A 360 -10.77 7.14 -10.99
N LYS A 361 -10.51 8.41 -10.64
CA LYS A 361 -9.18 8.91 -10.24
C LYS A 361 -8.57 8.13 -9.07
N TYR A 362 -9.40 7.58 -8.18
CA TYR A 362 -8.95 6.76 -7.06
C TYR A 362 -8.55 5.35 -7.53
N ALA A 363 -9.33 4.75 -8.43
CA ALA A 363 -8.98 3.48 -9.07
C ALA A 363 -7.75 3.59 -9.98
N ASP A 364 -7.54 4.73 -10.64
CA ASP A 364 -6.32 5.03 -11.41
C ASP A 364 -5.07 5.06 -10.51
N LEU A 365 -5.17 5.64 -9.32
CA LEU A 365 -4.06 5.64 -8.37
C LEU A 365 -3.83 4.25 -7.76
N ILE A 366 -4.89 3.49 -7.47
CA ILE A 366 -4.76 2.08 -7.06
C ILE A 366 -4.01 1.29 -8.14
N GLU A 367 -4.39 1.43 -9.42
CA GLU A 367 -3.73 0.77 -10.55
C GLU A 367 -2.24 1.14 -10.61
N ARG A 368 -1.93 2.44 -10.63
CA ARG A 368 -0.55 2.93 -10.68
C ARG A 368 0.29 2.39 -9.53
N THR A 369 -0.23 2.43 -8.30
CA THR A 369 0.50 1.97 -7.12
C THR A 369 0.65 0.45 -7.11
N LEU A 370 -0.38 -0.33 -7.47
CA LEU A 370 -0.30 -1.80 -7.56
C LEU A 370 0.79 -2.25 -8.54
N TYR A 371 0.73 -1.77 -9.78
CA TYR A 371 1.62 -2.21 -10.85
C TYR A 371 3.06 -1.68 -10.74
N ASN A 372 3.31 -0.68 -9.88
CA ASN A 372 4.62 -0.04 -9.74
C ASN A 372 5.09 0.01 -8.29
N GLY A 373 4.68 1.02 -7.52
CA GLY A 373 5.19 1.30 -6.18
C GLY A 373 5.05 0.13 -5.19
N PHE A 374 4.02 -0.71 -5.35
CA PHE A 374 3.83 -1.92 -4.55
C PHE A 374 4.64 -3.10 -5.08
N LEU A 375 4.44 -3.51 -6.34
CA LEU A 375 5.11 -4.70 -6.90
C LEU A 375 6.64 -4.56 -6.90
N ALA A 376 7.20 -3.35 -7.03
CA ALA A 376 8.63 -3.13 -6.86
C ALA A 376 9.13 -3.62 -5.49
N GLY A 377 8.28 -3.56 -4.46
CA GLY A 377 8.52 -4.01 -3.10
C GLY A 377 8.78 -5.51 -2.95
N VAL A 378 8.49 -6.35 -3.95
CA VAL A 378 8.46 -7.81 -3.83
C VAL A 378 9.27 -8.47 -4.96
N SER A 379 10.15 -9.42 -4.63
CA SER A 379 10.89 -10.18 -5.64
C SER A 379 9.98 -11.12 -6.42
N MET A 380 10.36 -11.44 -7.66
CA MET A 380 9.68 -12.45 -8.47
C MET A 380 9.79 -13.86 -7.88
N ASP A 381 10.63 -14.10 -6.86
CA ASP A 381 10.63 -15.38 -6.12
C ASP A 381 9.76 -15.35 -4.85
N GLY A 382 9.20 -14.18 -4.47
CA GLY A 382 8.26 -14.04 -3.36
C GLY A 382 8.88 -14.16 -1.97
N THR A 383 10.21 -14.20 -1.87
CA THR A 383 10.95 -14.40 -0.61
C THR A 383 11.87 -13.25 -0.23
N ARG A 384 11.93 -12.20 -1.05
CA ARG A 384 12.73 -10.99 -0.78
C ARG A 384 11.90 -9.75 -1.03
N PHE A 385 12.17 -8.73 -0.23
CA PHE A 385 11.37 -7.52 -0.20
C PHE A 385 12.27 -6.28 -0.20
N PHE A 386 11.75 -5.19 -0.75
CA PHE A 386 12.22 -3.85 -0.44
C PHE A 386 11.37 -3.27 0.68
N TYR A 387 12.06 -2.61 1.61
CA TYR A 387 11.42 -1.63 2.47
C TYR A 387 11.24 -0.32 1.68
N GLU A 388 12.33 0.13 1.06
CA GLU A 388 12.42 1.38 0.30
C GLU A 388 12.43 1.14 -1.20
N ASN A 389 11.71 1.95 -1.98
CA ASN A 389 11.58 1.78 -3.43
C ASN A 389 12.14 3.00 -4.19
N PRO A 390 13.47 3.11 -4.36
CA PRO A 390 14.09 4.25 -5.03
C PRO A 390 13.75 4.29 -6.52
N LEU A 391 13.90 5.48 -7.13
CA LEU A 391 13.73 5.70 -8.58
C LEU A 391 15.08 5.86 -9.30
N ALA A 392 16.18 5.87 -8.55
CA ALA A 392 17.54 5.73 -9.05
C ALA A 392 18.38 4.93 -8.05
N SER A 393 19.28 4.08 -8.53
CA SER A 393 20.19 3.29 -7.68
C SER A 393 21.57 3.22 -8.32
N SER A 394 22.61 3.26 -7.48
CA SER A 394 24.00 3.06 -7.91
C SER A 394 24.39 1.57 -8.01
N GLY A 395 23.43 0.68 -7.70
CA GLY A 395 23.61 -0.77 -7.69
C GLY A 395 23.96 -1.35 -6.32
N ASP A 396 23.70 -0.61 -5.24
CA ASP A 396 23.94 -0.99 -3.85
C ASP A 396 22.64 -1.22 -3.04
N HIS A 397 21.48 -0.98 -3.64
CA HIS A 397 20.16 -1.25 -3.06
C HIS A 397 19.59 -2.56 -3.61
N HIS A 398 19.36 -3.54 -2.73
CA HIS A 398 18.87 -4.87 -3.09
C HIS A 398 17.78 -5.36 -2.13
N ARG A 399 16.80 -6.11 -2.65
CA ARG A 399 15.78 -6.78 -1.84
C ARG A 399 16.42 -7.74 -0.86
N LYS A 400 15.85 -7.84 0.34
CA LYS A 400 16.34 -8.67 1.45
C LYS A 400 15.28 -9.67 1.89
N GLY A 401 15.68 -10.78 2.51
CA GLY A 401 14.74 -11.81 2.96
C GLY A 401 13.79 -11.31 4.05
N TRP A 402 14.35 -10.78 5.15
CA TRP A 402 13.58 -10.24 6.28
C TRP A 402 14.28 -9.03 6.89
N PHE A 403 13.58 -8.33 7.78
CA PHE A 403 14.04 -7.10 8.43
C PHE A 403 13.84 -7.18 9.94
N THR A 404 14.57 -6.36 10.70
CA THR A 404 14.24 -6.15 12.12
C THR A 404 12.90 -5.44 12.28
N CYS A 405 12.64 -4.41 11.46
CA CYS A 405 11.32 -3.82 11.28
C CYS A 405 10.66 -4.50 10.07
N ALA A 406 9.89 -5.56 10.30
CA ALA A 406 9.31 -6.38 9.24
C ALA A 406 7.86 -6.00 8.90
N CYS A 407 7.55 -4.70 8.87
CA CYS A 407 6.21 -4.23 8.51
C CYS A 407 5.81 -4.60 7.07
N CYS A 408 6.75 -4.50 6.11
CA CYS A 408 6.48 -4.62 4.67
C CYS A 408 6.07 -6.03 4.22
N PRO A 409 6.77 -7.12 4.58
CA PRO A 409 6.45 -8.43 4.04
C PRO A 409 5.03 -8.93 4.35
N PRO A 410 4.57 -9.00 5.62
CA PRO A 410 3.22 -9.50 5.91
C PRO A 410 2.14 -8.53 5.43
N ASN A 411 2.44 -7.23 5.32
CA ASN A 411 1.55 -6.25 4.70
C ASN A 411 1.36 -6.51 3.19
N ALA A 412 2.43 -6.90 2.49
CA ALA A 412 2.34 -7.32 1.08
C ALA A 412 1.51 -8.60 0.92
N ALA A 413 1.68 -9.56 1.83
CA ALA A 413 0.95 -10.82 1.76
C ALA A 413 -0.57 -10.64 1.89
N ARG A 414 -1.04 -9.78 2.80
CA ARG A 414 -2.47 -9.50 2.93
C ARG A 414 -3.05 -8.74 1.74
N LEU A 415 -2.26 -7.88 1.08
CA LEU A 415 -2.72 -7.19 -0.12
C LEU A 415 -2.87 -8.15 -1.30
N PHE A 416 -1.90 -9.05 -1.53
CA PHE A 416 -2.06 -10.10 -2.55
C PHE A 416 -3.24 -11.02 -2.25
N ALA A 417 -3.41 -11.40 -0.97
CA ALA A 417 -4.51 -12.26 -0.56
C ALA A 417 -5.88 -11.58 -0.67
N SER A 418 -5.96 -10.25 -0.70
CA SER A 418 -7.22 -9.50 -0.87
C SER A 418 -7.37 -8.85 -2.26
N LEU A 419 -6.46 -9.13 -3.21
CA LEU A 419 -6.36 -8.40 -4.49
C LEU A 419 -7.68 -8.33 -5.27
N GLY A 420 -8.50 -9.39 -5.22
CA GLY A 420 -9.80 -9.46 -5.90
C GLY A 420 -10.77 -8.34 -5.50
N GLN A 421 -10.71 -7.86 -4.25
CA GLN A 421 -11.59 -6.79 -3.74
C GLN A 421 -11.32 -5.43 -4.38
N TYR A 422 -10.19 -5.27 -5.06
CA TYR A 422 -9.83 -4.04 -5.77
C TYR A 422 -10.21 -4.09 -7.25
N VAL A 423 -10.62 -5.26 -7.77
CA VAL A 423 -10.91 -5.47 -9.20
C VAL A 423 -12.33 -4.99 -9.56
N TYR A 424 -13.28 -5.18 -8.65
CA TYR A 424 -14.69 -4.87 -8.86
C TYR A 424 -15.27 -4.06 -7.71
N SER A 425 -16.40 -3.41 -7.96
CA SER A 425 -17.26 -2.84 -6.91
C SER A 425 -18.73 -2.97 -7.33
N THR A 426 -19.63 -3.14 -6.35
CA THR A 426 -21.09 -3.24 -6.58
C THR A 426 -21.85 -2.03 -6.06
N ASN A 427 -21.12 -1.06 -5.48
CA ASN A 427 -21.71 0.17 -4.98
C ASN A 427 -22.42 0.93 -6.12
N ARG A 428 -23.46 1.69 -5.76
CA ARG A 428 -24.33 2.46 -6.68
C ARG A 428 -25.22 1.65 -7.62
N GLY A 429 -25.54 0.40 -7.27
CA GLY A 429 -26.52 -0.39 -8.02
C GLY A 429 -26.01 -0.79 -9.41
N ALA A 430 -24.69 -0.95 -9.55
CA ALA A 430 -24.03 -1.40 -10.79
C ALA A 430 -22.86 -2.32 -10.45
N LEU A 431 -22.58 -3.32 -11.30
CA LEU A 431 -21.31 -4.04 -11.28
C LEU A 431 -20.26 -3.18 -12.01
N THR A 432 -19.32 -2.62 -11.28
CA THR A 432 -18.28 -1.74 -11.82
C THR A 432 -16.95 -2.48 -11.90
N VAL A 433 -16.37 -2.57 -13.10
CA VAL A 433 -15.01 -3.05 -13.36
C VAL A 433 -14.03 -1.92 -13.07
N GLN A 434 -13.29 -2.06 -11.98
CA GLN A 434 -12.31 -1.08 -11.52
C GLN A 434 -10.91 -1.39 -12.04
N GLN A 435 -10.49 -2.66 -12.02
CA GLN A 435 -9.18 -3.05 -12.55
C GLN A 435 -9.35 -4.05 -13.66
N TYR A 436 -8.51 -3.94 -14.69
CA TYR A 436 -8.59 -4.84 -15.82
C TYR A 436 -7.70 -6.08 -15.63
N VAL A 437 -8.03 -6.87 -14.62
CA VAL A 437 -7.36 -8.14 -14.25
C VAL A 437 -8.18 -9.32 -14.78
N GLY A 438 -7.53 -10.30 -15.42
CA GLY A 438 -8.28 -11.48 -15.85
C GLY A 438 -8.76 -12.28 -14.64
N SER A 439 -10.07 -12.45 -14.55
CA SER A 439 -10.73 -12.95 -13.35
C SER A 439 -12.19 -13.31 -13.61
N THR A 440 -12.82 -14.03 -12.68
CA THR A 440 -14.27 -14.22 -12.64
C THR A 440 -14.80 -13.66 -11.32
N VAL A 441 -15.89 -12.91 -11.38
CA VAL A 441 -16.64 -12.45 -10.20
C VAL A 441 -18.05 -13.02 -10.19
N GLU A 442 -18.45 -13.60 -9.06
CA GLU A 442 -19.82 -14.03 -8.78
C GLU A 442 -20.35 -13.20 -7.60
N THR A 443 -21.34 -12.35 -7.82
CA THR A 443 -21.85 -11.45 -6.77
C THR A 443 -23.32 -11.06 -6.99
N THR A 444 -23.83 -10.12 -6.19
CA THR A 444 -25.17 -9.55 -6.36
C THR A 444 -25.13 -8.02 -6.44
N VAL A 445 -25.94 -7.46 -7.32
CA VAL A 445 -26.18 -6.01 -7.42
C VAL A 445 -27.65 -5.75 -7.10
N ASP A 446 -27.93 -5.01 -6.03
CA ASP A 446 -29.29 -4.75 -5.51
C ASP A 446 -30.14 -6.03 -5.34
N GLY A 447 -29.48 -7.15 -4.99
CA GLY A 447 -30.08 -8.47 -4.80
C GLY A 447 -30.32 -9.26 -6.09
N THR A 448 -29.87 -8.77 -7.25
CA THR A 448 -29.87 -9.50 -8.52
C THR A 448 -28.51 -10.19 -8.69
N ALA A 449 -28.51 -11.50 -8.88
CA ALA A 449 -27.28 -12.26 -9.13
C ALA A 449 -26.67 -11.89 -10.49
N VAL A 450 -25.36 -11.72 -10.51
CA VAL A 450 -24.56 -11.43 -11.70
C VAL A 450 -23.21 -12.17 -11.62
N GLU A 451 -22.83 -12.76 -12.75
CA GLU A 451 -21.51 -13.32 -12.98
C GLU A 451 -20.84 -12.53 -14.11
N LEU A 452 -19.56 -12.19 -13.93
CA LEU A 452 -18.75 -11.57 -14.96
C LEU A 452 -17.39 -12.27 -15.03
N THR A 453 -17.08 -12.83 -16.19
CA THR A 453 -15.74 -13.34 -16.52
C THR A 453 -15.01 -12.34 -17.39
N GLN A 454 -13.82 -11.96 -16.97
CA GLN A 454 -12.90 -11.12 -17.70
C GLN A 454 -11.68 -11.90 -18.19
N SER A 455 -11.42 -11.83 -19.49
CA SER A 455 -10.13 -12.18 -20.09
C SER A 455 -9.40 -10.88 -20.45
N SER A 456 -8.21 -10.70 -19.89
CA SER A 456 -7.39 -9.48 -20.05
C SER A 456 -5.98 -9.84 -20.45
N GLU A 457 -5.41 -9.10 -21.40
CA GLU A 457 -3.99 -9.18 -21.76
C GLU A 457 -3.18 -8.01 -21.17
N LEU A 458 -3.78 -7.20 -20.28
CA LEU A 458 -3.05 -6.20 -19.51
C LEU A 458 -2.05 -6.87 -18.55
N PRO A 459 -0.91 -6.23 -18.27
CA PRO A 459 -0.51 -4.88 -18.70
C PRO A 459 0.15 -4.82 -20.09
N TRP A 460 0.15 -5.92 -20.87
CA TRP A 460 0.94 -6.02 -22.10
C TRP A 460 0.20 -5.56 -23.35
N VAL A 461 -1.06 -5.94 -23.49
CA VAL A 461 -1.94 -5.58 -24.61
C VAL A 461 -3.23 -4.99 -24.06
N GLY A 462 -3.69 -3.89 -24.65
CA GLY A 462 -4.91 -3.20 -24.25
C GLY A 462 -6.17 -3.84 -24.81
N GLU A 463 -6.30 -5.16 -24.75
CA GLU A 463 -7.49 -5.88 -25.22
C GLU A 463 -8.11 -6.64 -24.04
N VAL A 464 -9.40 -6.39 -23.83
CA VAL A 464 -10.18 -7.02 -22.76
C VAL A 464 -11.49 -7.55 -23.34
N THR A 465 -11.82 -8.79 -22.99
CA THR A 465 -13.13 -9.39 -23.27
C THR A 465 -13.81 -9.73 -21.95
N LEU A 466 -15.02 -9.23 -21.77
CA LEU A 466 -15.89 -9.54 -20.64
C LEU A 466 -17.06 -10.38 -21.14
N THR A 467 -17.45 -11.39 -20.38
CA THR A 467 -18.70 -12.14 -20.58
C THR A 467 -19.55 -11.93 -19.35
N VAL A 468 -20.79 -11.48 -19.52
CA VAL A 468 -21.68 -11.14 -18.40
C VAL A 468 -22.95 -11.99 -18.47
N GLU A 469 -23.34 -12.57 -17.34
CA GLU A 469 -24.60 -13.28 -17.15
C GLU A 469 -25.31 -12.75 -15.90
N SER A 470 -26.62 -12.56 -15.98
CA SER A 470 -27.41 -11.97 -14.87
C SER A 470 -28.85 -12.49 -14.84
N GLU A 471 -29.42 -12.64 -13.65
CA GLU A 471 -30.82 -13.08 -13.48
C GLU A 471 -31.86 -11.96 -13.74
N GLY A 472 -31.41 -10.77 -14.14
CA GLY A 472 -32.23 -9.59 -14.37
C GLY A 472 -31.40 -8.41 -14.86
N ALA A 473 -31.99 -7.21 -14.89
CA ALA A 473 -31.28 -6.03 -15.36
C ALA A 473 -30.21 -5.59 -14.35
N VAL A 474 -28.95 -5.55 -14.78
CA VAL A 474 -27.80 -5.12 -13.96
C VAL A 474 -26.96 -4.15 -14.79
N PRO A 475 -26.81 -2.87 -14.39
CA PRO A 475 -25.87 -1.97 -15.05
C PRO A 475 -24.43 -2.47 -14.87
N VAL A 476 -23.66 -2.47 -15.96
CA VAL A 476 -22.22 -2.76 -15.95
C VAL A 476 -21.47 -1.47 -16.25
N ARG A 477 -20.58 -1.06 -15.36
CA ARG A 477 -19.75 0.14 -15.51
C ARG A 477 -18.30 -0.26 -15.73
N LEU A 478 -17.66 0.32 -16.73
CA LEU A 478 -16.29 0.01 -17.11
C LEU A 478 -15.42 1.24 -16.90
N ARG A 479 -14.39 1.16 -16.05
CA ARG A 479 -13.45 2.28 -15.88
C ARG A 479 -12.78 2.61 -17.22
N VAL A 480 -12.65 3.89 -17.53
CA VAL A 480 -11.75 4.37 -18.58
C VAL A 480 -10.47 4.83 -17.91
N PRO A 481 -9.35 4.06 -17.99
CA PRO A 481 -8.12 4.42 -17.31
C PRO A 481 -7.60 5.78 -17.77
N SER A 482 -7.05 6.60 -16.86
CA SER A 482 -6.59 7.94 -17.20
C SER A 482 -5.46 7.98 -18.24
N TRP A 483 -4.69 6.89 -18.37
CA TRP A 483 -3.62 6.74 -19.34
C TRP A 483 -4.11 6.29 -20.73
N ALA A 484 -5.34 5.78 -20.84
CA ALA A 484 -5.82 5.18 -22.08
C ALA A 484 -6.23 6.22 -23.11
N THR A 485 -5.78 6.04 -24.36
CA THR A 485 -6.25 6.76 -25.54
C THR A 485 -7.07 5.84 -26.44
N ASP A 486 -7.84 6.44 -27.36
CA ASP A 486 -8.63 5.74 -28.38
C ASP A 486 -9.41 4.52 -27.85
N VAL A 487 -10.10 4.73 -26.72
CA VAL A 487 -10.91 3.73 -26.05
C VAL A 487 -12.10 3.36 -26.94
N ALA A 488 -12.28 2.07 -27.20
CA ALA A 488 -13.44 1.56 -27.91
C ALA A 488 -14.12 0.46 -27.09
N VAL A 489 -15.46 0.53 -27.02
CA VAL A 489 -16.30 -0.45 -26.33
C VAL A 489 -17.33 -0.97 -27.32
N SER A 490 -17.55 -2.28 -27.36
CA SER A 490 -18.62 -2.89 -28.14
C SER A 490 -19.32 -4.00 -27.36
N VAL A 491 -20.62 -4.18 -27.59
CA VAL A 491 -21.44 -5.25 -27.01
C VAL A 491 -21.97 -6.09 -28.15
N GLU A 492 -21.70 -7.40 -28.15
CA GLU A 492 -22.06 -8.31 -29.25
C GLU A 492 -21.60 -7.82 -30.64
N GLY A 493 -20.47 -7.10 -30.67
CA GLY A 493 -19.87 -6.51 -31.86
C GLY A 493 -20.52 -5.20 -32.35
N GLU A 494 -21.52 -4.67 -31.63
CA GLU A 494 -22.07 -3.34 -31.87
C GLU A 494 -21.31 -2.30 -31.03
N GLU A 495 -20.68 -1.33 -31.70
CA GLU A 495 -19.90 -0.27 -31.06
C GLU A 495 -20.80 0.66 -30.23
N ILE A 496 -20.37 0.96 -29.00
CA ILE A 496 -21.08 1.83 -28.06
C ILE A 496 -20.46 3.22 -28.11
N ASP A 497 -21.26 4.22 -28.48
CA ASP A 497 -20.89 5.63 -28.33
C ASP A 497 -21.05 6.04 -26.86
N HIS A 498 -19.93 6.21 -26.17
CA HIS A 498 -19.89 6.53 -24.76
C HIS A 498 -19.54 8.00 -24.47
N GLY A 499 -19.40 8.85 -25.50
CA GLY A 499 -19.29 10.30 -25.37
C GLY A 499 -18.13 10.88 -24.51
N GLY A 500 -17.22 10.04 -24.02
CA GLY A 500 -16.13 10.42 -23.12
C GLY A 500 -16.60 10.92 -21.73
N GLY A 501 -17.36 10.10 -21.00
CA GLY A 501 -17.93 10.41 -19.68
C GLY A 501 -16.91 10.60 -18.53
N ASP A 502 -17.42 10.63 -17.28
CA ASP A 502 -16.71 10.93 -16.02
C ASP A 502 -15.74 9.80 -15.57
N GLY A 503 -14.96 9.24 -16.50
CA GLY A 503 -14.03 8.14 -16.24
C GLY A 503 -14.65 6.75 -16.26
N TYR A 504 -15.93 6.60 -16.63
CA TYR A 504 -16.59 5.31 -16.80
C TYR A 504 -17.47 5.27 -18.06
N VAL A 505 -17.57 4.08 -18.67
CA VAL A 505 -18.60 3.73 -19.66
C VAL A 505 -19.66 2.89 -18.96
N GLU A 506 -20.90 3.34 -19.00
CA GLU A 506 -22.03 2.63 -18.40
C GLU A 506 -22.84 1.90 -19.47
N LEU A 507 -23.12 0.62 -19.22
CA LEU A 507 -23.87 -0.26 -20.08
C LEU A 507 -25.09 -0.77 -19.32
N GLU A 508 -26.28 -0.45 -19.82
CA GLU A 508 -27.53 -0.96 -19.28
C GLU A 508 -27.97 -2.22 -20.06
N GLY A 509 -28.33 -3.29 -19.36
CA GLY A 509 -28.76 -4.52 -20.01
C GLY A 509 -29.29 -5.58 -19.06
N GLU A 510 -30.03 -6.53 -19.63
CA GLU A 510 -30.18 -7.89 -19.09
C GLU A 510 -29.17 -8.74 -19.86
N TRP A 511 -28.33 -9.48 -19.14
CA TRP A 511 -27.18 -10.17 -19.73
C TRP A 511 -27.41 -11.70 -19.75
N ASP A 512 -27.34 -12.33 -20.93
CA ASP A 512 -27.52 -13.78 -21.14
C ASP A 512 -26.24 -14.40 -21.74
N GLY A 513 -25.09 -14.13 -21.09
CA GLY A 513 -23.77 -14.52 -21.59
C GLY A 513 -23.23 -13.59 -22.68
N ASP A 514 -23.69 -12.34 -22.70
CA ASP A 514 -23.29 -11.34 -23.70
C ASP A 514 -21.82 -10.95 -23.53
N ARG A 515 -21.19 -10.64 -24.66
CA ARG A 515 -19.77 -10.30 -24.75
C ARG A 515 -19.60 -8.81 -24.90
N ILE A 516 -18.85 -8.23 -23.96
CA ILE A 516 -18.38 -6.87 -24.02
C ILE A 516 -16.90 -6.90 -24.41
N HIS A 517 -16.53 -6.19 -25.46
CA HIS A 517 -15.15 -6.05 -25.90
C HIS A 517 -14.69 -4.61 -25.66
N VAL A 518 -13.54 -4.47 -25.00
CA VAL A 518 -12.92 -3.18 -24.69
C VAL A 518 -11.51 -3.16 -25.24
N THR A 519 -11.16 -2.09 -25.95
CA THR A 519 -9.78 -1.86 -26.40
C THR A 519 -9.25 -0.52 -25.91
N PHE A 520 -8.01 -0.55 -25.42
CA PHE A 520 -7.23 0.61 -25.03
C PHE A 520 -6.01 0.71 -25.94
N GLU A 521 -5.77 1.87 -26.53
CA GLU A 521 -4.48 2.12 -27.15
C GLU A 521 -3.41 2.25 -26.05
N GLN A 522 -2.31 1.50 -26.20
CA GLN A 522 -1.18 1.46 -25.26
C GLN A 522 0.11 1.89 -25.96
N THR A 523 0.16 3.16 -26.36
CA THR A 523 1.40 3.78 -26.80
C THR A 523 2.32 4.05 -25.61
N ALA A 524 3.63 3.92 -25.81
CA ALA A 524 4.58 4.40 -24.83
C ALA A 524 4.55 5.94 -24.82
N GLU A 525 4.43 6.51 -23.63
CA GLU A 525 4.36 7.94 -23.40
C GLU A 525 5.60 8.44 -22.66
N LEU A 526 6.10 9.59 -23.11
CA LEU A 526 7.17 10.32 -22.46
C LEU A 526 6.56 11.35 -21.51
N VAL A 527 6.70 11.14 -20.21
CA VAL A 527 6.14 12.02 -19.19
C VAL A 527 7.21 12.89 -18.53
N ARG A 528 6.82 14.11 -18.13
CA ARG A 528 7.68 15.04 -17.39
C ARG A 528 7.03 15.41 -16.07
N ALA A 529 7.84 15.48 -15.03
CA ALA A 529 7.41 16.04 -13.76
C ALA A 529 7.06 17.54 -13.90
N HIS A 530 6.26 18.05 -12.97
CA HIS A 530 6.01 19.48 -12.86
C HIS A 530 7.34 20.25 -12.72
N PRO A 531 7.53 21.43 -13.32
CA PRO A 531 8.82 22.15 -13.30
C PRO A 531 9.35 22.56 -11.92
N ALA A 532 8.54 22.46 -10.87
CA ALA A 532 8.97 22.68 -9.49
C ALA A 532 9.70 21.48 -8.88
N VAL A 533 9.59 20.29 -9.49
CA VAL A 533 10.33 19.09 -9.08
C VAL A 533 11.76 19.20 -9.58
N GLU A 534 12.65 19.66 -8.70
CA GLU A 534 14.06 19.94 -9.04
C GLU A 534 14.80 18.69 -9.51
N ALA A 535 14.56 17.55 -8.86
CA ALA A 535 15.22 16.27 -9.14
C ALA A 535 15.02 15.79 -10.58
N ASP A 536 13.90 16.17 -11.20
CA ASP A 536 13.45 15.72 -12.53
C ASP A 536 13.64 16.78 -13.62
N ALA A 537 14.26 17.91 -13.29
CA ALA A 537 14.53 18.97 -14.25
C ALA A 537 15.40 18.45 -15.42
N GLY A 538 14.90 18.61 -16.65
CA GLY A 538 15.58 18.14 -17.86
C GLY A 538 15.56 16.62 -18.04
N ARG A 539 14.74 15.90 -17.28
CA ARG A 539 14.56 14.45 -17.38
C ARG A 539 13.19 14.10 -17.95
N VAL A 540 13.02 12.82 -18.29
CA VAL A 540 11.79 12.23 -18.79
C VAL A 540 11.65 10.83 -18.21
N ALA A 541 10.44 10.42 -17.85
CA ALA A 541 10.13 9.02 -17.54
C ALA A 541 9.30 8.44 -18.69
N VAL A 542 9.33 7.12 -18.83
CA VAL A 542 8.59 6.43 -19.89
C VAL A 542 7.53 5.54 -19.25
N GLU A 543 6.30 5.70 -19.70
CA GLU A 543 5.15 4.91 -19.26
C GLU A 543 4.54 4.17 -20.46
N ARG A 544 3.95 3.00 -20.23
CA ARG A 544 3.12 2.33 -21.24
C ARG A 544 2.00 1.57 -20.54
N GLY A 545 0.75 1.95 -20.81
CA GLY A 545 -0.37 1.45 -20.03
C GLY A 545 -0.21 1.86 -18.55
N PRO A 546 -0.47 0.96 -17.59
CA PRO A 546 -0.30 1.26 -16.17
C PRO A 546 1.16 1.20 -15.68
N LEU A 547 2.12 0.80 -16.54
CA LEU A 547 3.49 0.54 -16.14
C LEU A 547 4.41 1.74 -16.35
N VAL A 548 5.17 2.08 -15.32
CA VAL A 548 6.37 2.92 -15.37
C VAL A 548 7.56 2.04 -15.73
N TYR A 549 8.50 2.56 -16.52
CA TYR A 549 9.71 1.85 -16.95
C TYR A 549 10.98 2.41 -16.32
N CYS A 550 11.99 1.55 -16.17
CA CYS A 550 13.34 1.93 -15.74
C CYS A 550 14.41 1.28 -16.62
N ALA A 551 15.56 1.94 -16.77
CA ALA A 551 16.76 1.32 -17.33
C ALA A 551 17.55 0.61 -16.22
N GLU A 552 18.10 -0.58 -16.50
CA GLU A 552 19.06 -1.27 -15.64
C GLU A 552 20.40 -1.43 -16.36
N ALA A 553 21.51 -1.40 -15.60
CA ALA A 553 22.86 -1.53 -16.16
C ALA A 553 23.09 -2.87 -16.88
N VAL A 554 22.36 -3.93 -16.51
CA VAL A 554 22.48 -5.25 -17.15
C VAL A 554 22.06 -5.24 -18.63
N ASP A 555 21.19 -4.30 -19.04
CA ASP A 555 20.68 -4.19 -20.41
C ASP A 555 21.39 -3.11 -21.25
N ASN A 556 22.24 -2.29 -20.61
CA ASN A 556 22.76 -1.07 -21.20
C ASN A 556 24.29 -1.02 -21.09
N ASP A 557 24.98 -0.71 -22.19
CA ASP A 557 26.43 -0.86 -22.33
C ASP A 557 27.25 0.34 -21.81
N ARG A 558 26.56 1.38 -21.33
CA ARG A 558 27.15 2.59 -20.74
C ARG A 558 26.52 2.85 -19.36
N PRO A 559 27.19 3.61 -18.47
CA PRO A 559 26.57 4.06 -17.23
C PRO A 559 25.27 4.84 -17.49
N LEU A 560 24.21 4.59 -16.72
CA LEU A 560 22.85 5.05 -17.02
C LEU A 560 22.74 6.58 -17.02
N HIS A 561 23.50 7.26 -16.15
CA HIS A 561 23.57 8.72 -16.10
C HIS A 561 24.08 9.35 -17.41
N GLN A 562 24.70 8.58 -18.30
CA GLN A 562 25.20 9.05 -19.60
C GLN A 562 24.13 9.11 -20.67
N TYR A 563 23.05 8.34 -20.58
CA TYR A 563 22.02 8.34 -21.61
C TYR A 563 21.19 9.63 -21.56
N ALA A 564 20.87 10.15 -22.74
CA ALA A 564 19.85 11.18 -22.96
C ALA A 564 18.87 10.68 -24.02
N VAL A 565 17.60 10.51 -23.64
CA VAL A 565 16.52 10.02 -24.50
C VAL A 565 16.10 11.11 -25.47
N ARG A 566 15.96 10.75 -26.76
CA ARG A 566 15.47 11.65 -27.78
C ARG A 566 13.96 11.80 -27.67
N THR A 567 13.50 13.01 -27.36
CA THR A 567 12.07 13.27 -27.11
C THR A 567 11.20 13.37 -28.36
N ASP A 568 11.84 13.40 -29.54
CA ASP A 568 11.19 13.37 -30.86
C ASP A 568 11.22 11.98 -31.52
N GLY A 569 11.79 10.98 -30.84
CA GLY A 569 11.92 9.61 -31.33
C GLY A 569 10.73 8.73 -30.96
N ASP A 570 10.57 7.64 -31.72
CA ASP A 570 9.62 6.58 -31.39
C ASP A 570 10.18 5.71 -30.25
N VAL A 571 9.29 5.18 -29.40
CA VAL A 571 9.62 4.18 -28.38
C VAL A 571 9.04 2.84 -28.82
N ASP A 572 9.92 1.90 -29.15
CA ASP A 572 9.56 0.55 -29.59
C ASP A 572 9.19 -0.30 -28.37
N ALA A 573 8.11 -1.07 -28.45
CA ALA A 573 7.72 -2.06 -27.46
C ALA A 573 7.95 -3.48 -28.00
N ASP A 574 8.64 -4.32 -27.23
CA ASP A 574 9.00 -5.70 -27.60
C ASP A 574 8.71 -6.67 -26.45
N HIS A 575 7.78 -7.60 -26.65
CA HIS A 575 7.42 -8.59 -25.64
C HIS A 575 8.40 -9.77 -25.65
N ARG A 576 8.99 -10.07 -24.48
CA ARG A 576 10.04 -11.07 -24.30
C ARG A 576 9.62 -12.12 -23.28
N GLU A 577 9.05 -13.22 -23.77
CA GLU A 577 8.58 -14.36 -22.95
C GLU A 577 9.68 -14.97 -22.05
N ASP A 578 10.94 -14.98 -22.50
CA ASP A 578 12.07 -15.59 -21.79
C ASP A 578 12.75 -14.65 -20.77
N LEU A 579 12.27 -13.41 -20.61
CA LEU A 579 12.86 -12.41 -19.73
C LEU A 579 11.89 -12.05 -18.59
N LEU A 580 12.35 -12.14 -17.34
CA LEU A 580 11.62 -11.64 -16.16
C LEU A 580 10.18 -12.17 -16.08
N GLU A 581 10.01 -13.47 -16.32
CA GLU A 581 8.70 -14.15 -16.35
C GLU A 581 7.73 -13.66 -17.45
N GLY A 582 8.25 -13.00 -18.50
CA GLY A 582 7.49 -12.55 -19.66
C GLY A 582 7.10 -11.09 -19.57
N VAL A 583 8.01 -10.20 -19.98
CA VAL A 583 7.79 -8.73 -19.93
C VAL A 583 7.85 -8.08 -21.30
N THR A 584 7.12 -6.98 -21.47
CA THR A 584 7.33 -6.06 -22.58
C THR A 584 8.41 -5.06 -22.23
N VAL A 585 9.53 -5.08 -22.95
CA VAL A 585 10.59 -4.07 -22.83
C VAL A 585 10.31 -2.88 -23.73
N LEU A 586 10.85 -1.72 -23.36
CA LEU A 586 10.84 -0.51 -24.20
C LEU A 586 12.25 -0.18 -24.67
N GLU A 587 12.38 0.13 -25.95
CA GLU A 587 13.64 0.56 -26.55
C GLU A 587 13.46 1.91 -27.24
N THR A 588 14.37 2.85 -26.97
CA THR A 588 14.32 4.19 -27.56
C THR A 588 15.70 4.62 -28.04
N ASP A 589 15.71 5.46 -29.07
CA ASP A 589 16.92 6.17 -29.48
C ASP A 589 17.37 7.14 -28.37
N ALA A 590 18.67 7.14 -28.12
CA ALA A 590 19.31 8.00 -27.14
C ALA A 590 20.65 8.51 -27.66
N SER A 591 21.25 9.43 -26.92
CA SER A 591 22.65 9.81 -27.09
C SER A 591 23.45 9.58 -25.81
N VAL A 592 24.73 9.29 -25.97
CA VAL A 592 25.71 9.16 -24.88
C VAL A 592 26.94 10.01 -25.19
N PRO A 593 27.74 10.44 -24.20
CA PRO A 593 28.97 11.17 -24.44
C PRO A 593 29.98 10.35 -25.25
N ASN A 594 30.60 10.97 -26.25
CA ASN A 594 31.73 10.38 -26.96
C ASN A 594 32.99 10.47 -26.07
N LEU A 595 33.69 9.33 -25.91
CA LEU A 595 34.87 9.21 -25.05
C LEU A 595 36.19 9.62 -25.72
N ASP A 596 36.18 9.98 -27.00
CA ASP A 596 37.36 10.38 -27.75
C ASP A 596 38.05 11.62 -27.14
N GLY A 597 39.34 11.45 -26.82
CA GLY A 597 40.19 12.50 -26.28
C GLY A 597 40.00 12.80 -24.78
N TRP A 598 39.25 11.98 -24.04
CA TRP A 598 39.16 12.07 -22.58
C TRP A 598 40.35 11.42 -21.86
N ASP A 599 41.19 10.64 -22.55
CA ASP A 599 42.38 10.02 -21.93
C ASP A 599 43.30 11.07 -21.27
N GLY A 600 43.58 10.88 -19.98
CA GLY A 600 44.37 11.79 -19.16
C GLY A 600 43.74 13.16 -18.87
N SER A 601 42.47 13.39 -19.21
CA SER A 601 41.77 14.69 -19.05
C SER A 601 40.52 14.55 -18.18
N LEU A 602 40.40 15.38 -17.13
CA LEU A 602 39.21 15.41 -16.27
C LEU A 602 38.16 16.44 -16.72
N TYR A 603 38.58 17.51 -17.38
CA TYR A 603 37.70 18.58 -17.87
C TYR A 603 38.12 19.00 -19.27
N ARG A 604 37.16 19.24 -20.17
CA ARG A 604 37.38 19.69 -21.55
C ARG A 604 36.40 20.81 -21.92
N PRO A 605 36.74 21.70 -22.87
CA PRO A 605 35.80 22.71 -23.38
C PRO A 605 34.57 22.07 -24.05
N ASP A 606 33.41 22.70 -23.91
CA ASP A 606 32.11 22.23 -24.44
C ASP A 606 32.14 22.02 -25.97
N ASP A 607 32.82 22.90 -26.69
CA ASP A 607 32.97 22.81 -28.15
C ASP A 607 33.95 21.72 -28.62
N GLU A 608 34.65 21.07 -27.69
CA GLU A 608 35.57 19.96 -27.95
C GLU A 608 35.02 18.59 -27.53
N VAL A 609 33.83 18.54 -26.94
CA VAL A 609 33.14 17.31 -26.57
C VAL A 609 31.95 17.10 -27.51
N GLY A 610 31.49 15.86 -27.63
CA GLY A 610 30.36 15.51 -28.47
C GLY A 610 29.62 14.30 -27.93
N THR A 611 28.52 13.97 -28.57
CA THR A 611 27.73 12.77 -28.29
C THR A 611 27.82 11.78 -29.45
N GLU A 612 27.48 10.52 -29.17
CA GLU A 612 27.26 9.48 -30.16
C GLU A 612 25.89 8.84 -29.93
N SER A 613 25.30 8.29 -30.99
CA SER A 613 24.01 7.61 -30.92
C SER A 613 24.12 6.31 -30.13
N ALA A 614 23.13 6.05 -29.29
CA ALA A 614 22.95 4.82 -28.53
C ALA A 614 21.47 4.40 -28.56
N ARG A 615 21.19 3.20 -28.09
CA ARG A 615 19.83 2.71 -27.84
C ARG A 615 19.72 2.43 -26.35
N LEU A 616 18.68 2.95 -25.70
CA LEU A 616 18.39 2.70 -24.29
C LEU A 616 17.32 1.62 -24.22
N THR A 617 17.59 0.56 -23.44
CA THR A 617 16.62 -0.51 -23.16
C THR A 617 16.10 -0.35 -21.74
N MET A 618 14.79 -0.43 -21.58
CA MET A 618 14.10 -0.29 -20.30
C MET A 618 13.17 -1.48 -20.05
N VAL A 619 13.06 -1.87 -18.79
CA VAL A 619 12.14 -2.90 -18.29
C VAL A 619 11.08 -2.25 -17.38
N PRO A 620 9.93 -2.90 -17.12
CA PRO A 620 8.96 -2.40 -16.15
C PRO A 620 9.61 -2.17 -14.79
N TYR A 621 9.29 -1.05 -14.14
CA TYR A 621 9.90 -0.63 -12.87
C TYR A 621 9.79 -1.72 -11.81
N TYR A 622 8.63 -2.37 -11.67
CA TYR A 622 8.45 -3.41 -10.66
C TYR A 622 9.44 -4.59 -10.81
N ALA A 623 9.95 -4.83 -12.02
CA ALA A 623 10.74 -6.00 -12.35
C ALA A 623 12.24 -5.85 -12.05
N TRP A 624 12.70 -4.64 -11.73
CA TRP A 624 14.10 -4.35 -11.42
C TRP A 624 14.62 -5.17 -10.22
N ASP A 625 15.94 -5.33 -10.09
CA ASP A 625 16.60 -6.06 -8.99
C ASP A 625 16.21 -7.56 -8.90
N ASN A 626 15.88 -8.17 -10.04
CA ASN A 626 15.68 -9.63 -10.19
C ASN A 626 16.79 -10.30 -11.04
N ARG A 627 17.82 -9.54 -11.42
CA ARG A 627 18.92 -9.96 -12.31
C ARG A 627 20.27 -9.56 -11.70
N ASP A 628 21.32 -9.49 -12.51
CA ASP A 628 22.65 -9.09 -12.05
C ASP A 628 22.63 -7.67 -11.44
N PRO A 629 23.26 -7.45 -10.26
CA PRO A 629 23.35 -6.14 -9.62
C PRO A 629 23.93 -5.05 -10.53
N GLY A 630 23.36 -3.85 -10.46
CA GLY A 630 23.88 -2.68 -11.18
C GLY A 630 23.02 -1.43 -11.03
N GLU A 631 23.43 -0.35 -11.70
CA GLU A 631 22.68 0.91 -11.71
C GLU A 631 21.24 0.71 -12.21
N MET A 632 20.30 1.47 -11.66
CA MET A 632 18.91 1.56 -12.13
C MET A 632 18.50 3.03 -12.21
N GLN A 633 17.70 3.41 -13.21
CA GLN A 633 17.19 4.78 -13.34
C GLN A 633 15.82 4.84 -14.03
N VAL A 634 14.83 5.45 -13.37
CA VAL A 634 13.49 5.73 -13.92
C VAL A 634 13.47 7.00 -14.79
N TRP A 635 14.26 8.01 -14.41
CA TRP A 635 14.27 9.33 -15.06
C TRP A 635 15.57 9.57 -15.86
N PRO A 636 15.76 8.99 -17.06
CA PRO A 636 16.85 9.37 -17.95
C PRO A 636 16.80 10.86 -18.32
N ARG A 637 17.94 11.41 -18.75
CA ARG A 637 17.99 12.78 -19.27
C ARG A 637 17.18 12.86 -20.56
N ALA A 638 16.60 14.01 -20.85
CA ALA A 638 15.97 14.27 -22.13
C ALA A 638 16.88 15.11 -23.03
N GLU A 639 16.91 14.76 -24.32
CA GLU A 639 17.51 15.53 -25.41
C GLU A 639 16.46 16.31 -26.22
#